data_AF-A0A961RXT9-F1
#
_entry.id   AF-A0A961RXT9-F1
#
_cell.length_a   1.000
_cell.length_b   1.000
_cell.length_c   1.000
_cell.angle_alpha   90.00
_cell.angle_beta   90.00
_cell.angle_gamma   90.00
#
_symmetry.space_group_name_H-M   'P 1'
#
loop_
_entity.id
_entity.type
_entity.pdbx_description
1 polymer ?
#
loop_
_entity_poly.entity_id
_entity_poly.type
_entity_poly.pdbx_seq_one_letter_code
_entity_poly.pdbx_strand_id
1 'polypeptide(L)'
;MRYYLAIDGIRGGSPSVSNTSWLEVESFTFEAAADVTVGGGTISASKTKFDPVQVVLSNETSLPSLMANMVDGVLGTIHLQAVDDLGKLVYDMQLEGVAAGVSDSSGSGVELKLDYDQIAIQTISQDRTGQLRDISDFGWDIAKNAAGPKVSTAKDPVAVAETSPSHFYMIVDGLKGDAKEQGHASWFEIDSFDVAGTSTGDRTRVTSFGPLSVDVSSDAALTEMLDRAAKGTIFDGVHIQGVSFDGIKIVDTYDLKIGNVAVLSVTDDLHGGYNVEFDYSVIDVTTRGLNGTKTDSYRFDLAAGKVGGTINPIDAGAGTGGAVQAEQYYLRLEGIGGDIQSGAYQGCFAIDDPTFSVSHTPGSVPDFSNVSVTLASDAALHKLFQTISLAGKVASASIFGVASVNSKQQTVFELGLDGVLITELTTTESGGPVLGLDYARIGVSTFAFDPVKNALTSNPSFGFNILTGKAESVDITGGAQAPAPAVAPEKYYVMIEGVTGNSDDPSHAGWFDLDSFNLEVTNSTLVVANGGAGEASFEPLGLTFGDDTGVVALTQKIMAGAQIASVRIEGVAGNKSDVVYQLDLNGLVVTNIDDSDAPGHSISLNFQKVVIYSTGTSGSLEASGYDLTTGKAINKLAIGDPGAGPQELQATKYFLAIDGVDGSSRDDRAHKGWLDVADFSIQLDAPADLGVAGKTDYGPLDVTVVSDTGLSKLLEYMSSGKSHNVKLDGITDDSKLAYSVELGDAFVTGITDTDGPGYSVTLDYTKIEVTTSTFDSATGESGTIKAGWDRAMQKVTKFDVSPIVAKTADTSPTAYYMVVDGVHGDRDDTSHGSWFTVDSFSFGAETQVSIGSGGAGAGKAAFDPLTVHIASEDGLTDLLGLMARGKFLDGIHIEGTALNANDGEKTVYTLDLGNILVSDISDSSGGGYDVTFVYGKIMQENLRLNGDSISKFGFDILSGKPTSWTNGLTIVGSAGADFVIGTGAGDELMGLRGNDRISGQDGNDVVNGGAGRDLMNGGGGNDRFDFDAIADTSAVASRYDKIADFEVGLDTIDLIDVYGGTLKWMGTGAFTGEGQVRAYQDGGFAIIEINVDANLASDGGIRLTGVSADTLQENDFIL
;
A
#
# COMPACT_ATOMS: atom_id res chain seq x y z
N MET A 1 -10.99 31.03 7.19
CA MET A 1 -12.08 31.41 6.24
C MET A 1 -13.34 30.69 6.65
N ARG A 2 -14.50 31.36 6.67
CA ARG A 2 -15.82 30.74 6.87
C ARG A 2 -16.73 31.09 5.71
N TYR A 3 -17.59 30.16 5.31
CA TYR A 3 -18.45 30.30 4.14
C TYR A 3 -19.92 30.37 4.53
N TYR A 4 -20.65 31.29 3.88
CA TYR A 4 -22.06 31.52 4.13
C TYR A 4 -22.84 31.60 2.82
N LEU A 5 -24.01 30.96 2.76
CA LEU A 5 -24.89 30.95 1.59
C LEU A 5 -26.22 31.66 1.92
N ALA A 6 -26.56 32.69 1.16
CA ALA A 6 -27.89 33.27 1.13
C ALA A 6 -28.59 32.89 -0.17
N ILE A 7 -29.84 32.48 -0.06
CA ILE A 7 -30.71 32.23 -1.21
C ILE A 7 -31.95 33.10 -1.01
N ASP A 8 -32.29 33.94 -2.00
CA ASP A 8 -33.44 34.83 -1.89
C ASP A 8 -34.72 34.03 -1.58
N GLY A 9 -35.42 34.40 -0.50
CA GLY A 9 -36.61 33.69 -0.01
C GLY A 9 -36.34 32.47 0.90
N ILE A 10 -35.09 32.01 1.03
CA ILE A 10 -34.69 30.91 1.93
C ILE A 10 -33.87 31.46 3.08
N ARG A 11 -34.07 30.88 4.25
CA ARG A 11 -33.51 31.38 5.51
C ARG A 11 -32.62 30.34 6.16
N GLY A 12 -31.42 30.75 6.59
CA GLY A 12 -30.50 29.92 7.36
C GLY A 12 -30.46 30.23 8.86
N GLY A 13 -29.52 29.60 9.56
CA GLY A 13 -29.40 29.62 11.02
C GLY A 13 -27.98 29.85 11.56
N SER A 14 -27.10 30.49 10.78
CA SER A 14 -25.70 30.69 11.20
C SER A 14 -25.57 31.43 12.55
N PRO A 15 -24.70 30.99 13.47
CA PRO A 15 -24.43 31.69 14.73
C PRO A 15 -23.58 32.96 14.57
N SER A 16 -23.16 33.31 13.35
CA SER A 16 -22.31 34.47 13.07
C SER A 16 -23.04 35.80 13.25
N VAL A 17 -22.43 36.75 13.98
CA VAL A 17 -22.98 38.09 14.23
C VAL A 17 -23.19 38.95 12.99
N SER A 18 -22.52 38.66 11.86
CA SER A 18 -22.65 39.40 10.60
C SER A 18 -23.55 38.71 9.56
N ASN A 19 -23.84 37.42 9.71
CA ASN A 19 -24.56 36.60 8.73
C ASN A 19 -25.63 35.71 9.39
N THR A 20 -26.24 36.19 10.48
CA THR A 20 -27.18 35.44 11.34
C THR A 20 -28.38 34.76 10.65
N SER A 21 -28.72 35.19 9.42
CA SER A 21 -29.87 34.67 8.66
C SER A 21 -29.48 33.85 7.43
N TRP A 22 -28.18 33.53 7.28
CA TRP A 22 -27.60 32.81 6.15
C TRP A 22 -27.29 31.36 6.55
N LEU A 23 -27.13 30.48 5.55
CA LEU A 23 -26.74 29.07 5.71
C LEU A 23 -25.24 28.97 5.91
N GLU A 24 -24.78 28.08 6.79
CA GLU A 24 -23.35 27.79 6.94
C GLU A 24 -22.94 26.72 5.94
N VAL A 25 -21.84 26.97 5.24
CA VAL A 25 -21.31 26.09 4.19
C VAL A 25 -20.02 25.47 4.68
N GLU A 26 -19.96 24.14 4.65
CA GLU A 26 -18.78 23.37 5.00
C GLU A 26 -17.77 23.41 3.85
N SER A 27 -18.24 23.13 2.64
CA SER A 27 -17.42 23.16 1.43
C SER A 27 -18.25 23.56 0.21
N PHE A 28 -17.58 24.07 -0.83
CA PHE A 28 -18.19 24.26 -2.13
C PHE A 28 -17.18 24.00 -3.25
N THR A 29 -17.65 23.53 -4.40
CA THR A 29 -16.83 23.30 -5.60
C THR A 29 -17.47 23.97 -6.82
N PHE A 30 -16.63 24.45 -7.73
CA PHE A 30 -17.04 25.07 -8.98
C PHE A 30 -15.91 24.97 -10.01
N GLU A 31 -16.26 24.65 -11.26
CA GLU A 31 -15.33 24.53 -12.38
C GLU A 31 -15.78 25.37 -13.59
N ALA A 32 -14.83 26.04 -14.23
CA ALA A 32 -15.01 26.66 -15.54
C ALA A 32 -13.85 26.32 -16.49
N ALA A 33 -14.18 25.83 -17.68
CA ALA A 33 -13.20 25.40 -18.67
C ALA A 33 -13.47 26.04 -20.05
N ALA A 34 -12.41 26.37 -20.78
CA ALA A 34 -12.49 26.82 -22.17
C ALA A 34 -11.36 26.19 -22.99
N ASP A 35 -11.71 25.53 -24.09
CA ASP A 35 -10.71 24.96 -24.99
C ASP A 35 -10.18 26.05 -25.91
N VAL A 36 -8.88 26.31 -25.85
CA VAL A 36 -8.20 27.27 -26.73
C VAL A 36 -7.32 26.53 -27.71
N THR A 37 -7.67 26.58 -29.00
CA THR A 37 -6.81 26.04 -30.06
C THR A 37 -6.02 27.18 -30.69
N VAL A 38 -4.68 27.07 -30.68
CA VAL A 38 -3.78 28.02 -31.33
C VAL A 38 -3.13 27.35 -32.54
N GLY A 39 -3.55 27.72 -33.75
CA GLY A 39 -2.97 27.22 -34.99
C GLY A 39 -3.33 28.09 -36.20
N GLY A 40 -2.34 28.42 -37.04
CA GLY A 40 -2.55 29.14 -38.31
C GLY A 40 -2.66 30.66 -38.24
N GLY A 41 -2.14 31.31 -37.19
CA GLY A 41 -2.16 32.79 -37.06
C GLY A 41 -3.48 33.36 -36.53
N THR A 42 -4.42 32.52 -36.12
CA THR A 42 -5.67 32.89 -35.44
C THR A 42 -5.87 32.00 -34.22
N ILE A 43 -6.31 32.59 -33.12
CA ILE A 43 -6.74 31.89 -31.90
C ILE A 43 -8.24 31.67 -32.01
N SER A 44 -8.70 30.42 -31.88
CA SER A 44 -10.12 30.09 -31.74
C SER A 44 -10.36 29.42 -30.38
N ALA A 45 -11.29 29.96 -29.60
CA ALA A 45 -11.72 29.39 -28.33
C ALA A 45 -13.13 28.80 -28.44
N SER A 46 -13.40 27.68 -27.78
CA SER A 46 -14.75 27.18 -27.55
C SER A 46 -15.50 28.11 -26.58
N LYS A 47 -16.84 27.96 -26.49
CA LYS A 47 -17.60 28.66 -25.45
C LYS A 47 -17.15 28.14 -24.09
N THR A 48 -16.86 29.05 -23.15
CA THR A 48 -16.53 28.67 -21.78
C THR A 48 -17.69 27.87 -21.17
N LYS A 49 -17.41 26.65 -20.72
CA LYS A 49 -18.34 25.78 -20.01
C LYS A 49 -18.24 26.12 -18.52
N PHE A 50 -19.39 26.29 -17.88
CA PHE A 50 -19.54 26.51 -16.45
C PHE A 50 -20.30 25.33 -15.88
N ASP A 51 -19.69 24.62 -14.94
CA ASP A 51 -20.33 23.48 -14.29
C ASP A 51 -21.20 23.95 -13.10
N PRO A 52 -22.18 23.14 -12.67
CA PRO A 52 -23.00 23.47 -11.50
C PRO A 52 -22.13 23.70 -10.27
N VAL A 53 -22.50 24.69 -9.44
CA VAL A 53 -21.83 24.95 -8.16
C VAL A 53 -22.37 23.93 -7.16
N GLN A 54 -21.49 23.11 -6.59
CA GLN A 54 -21.87 22.17 -5.52
C GLN A 54 -21.58 22.82 -4.18
N VAL A 55 -22.50 22.72 -3.22
CA VAL A 55 -22.38 23.30 -1.88
C VAL A 55 -22.78 22.28 -0.83
N VAL A 56 -21.92 22.00 0.13
CA VAL A 56 -22.24 21.16 1.29
C VAL A 56 -22.58 22.06 2.47
N LEU A 57 -23.80 21.92 3.01
CA LEU A 57 -24.29 22.70 4.14
C LEU A 57 -23.97 22.03 5.47
N SER A 58 -23.55 22.82 6.46
CA SER A 58 -23.17 22.32 7.80
C SER A 58 -24.36 21.96 8.71
N ASN A 59 -25.62 22.17 8.29
CA ASN A 59 -26.82 21.87 9.09
C ASN A 59 -28.10 21.69 8.23
N GLU A 60 -28.85 20.62 8.52
CA GLU A 60 -30.14 20.15 7.96
C GLU A 60 -31.33 21.12 8.13
N THR A 61 -31.28 22.05 9.10
CA THR A 61 -32.45 22.86 9.56
C THR A 61 -33.23 23.64 8.50
N SER A 62 -32.66 23.86 7.33
CA SER A 62 -33.20 24.69 6.24
C SER A 62 -33.58 23.90 4.99
N LEU A 63 -33.31 22.58 4.98
CA LEU A 63 -33.63 21.65 3.89
C LEU A 63 -35.12 21.70 3.47
N PRO A 64 -36.10 21.82 4.39
CA PRO A 64 -37.51 21.85 3.99
C PRO A 64 -37.92 23.12 3.25
N SER A 65 -37.38 24.28 3.64
CA SER A 65 -37.63 25.55 2.93
C SER A 65 -36.96 25.56 1.55
N LEU A 66 -35.86 24.81 1.43
CA LEU A 66 -35.11 24.65 0.20
C LEU A 66 -35.81 23.73 -0.79
N MET A 67 -36.26 22.54 -0.34
CA MET A 67 -37.09 21.65 -1.16
C MET A 67 -38.38 22.34 -1.64
N ALA A 68 -39.03 23.14 -0.79
CA ALA A 68 -40.25 23.88 -1.17
C ALA A 68 -40.00 24.91 -2.29
N ASN A 69 -38.92 25.68 -2.22
CA ASN A 69 -38.59 26.69 -3.24
C ASN A 69 -38.04 26.08 -4.54
N MET A 70 -37.44 24.89 -4.47
CA MET A 70 -36.95 24.17 -5.66
C MET A 70 -38.10 23.70 -6.57
N VAL A 71 -39.23 23.30 -5.99
CA VAL A 71 -40.42 22.82 -6.73
C VAL A 71 -41.08 23.91 -7.60
N ASP A 72 -40.95 25.19 -7.22
CA ASP A 72 -41.48 26.34 -7.98
C ASP A 72 -40.62 26.73 -9.20
N GLY A 73 -39.46 26.09 -9.39
CA GLY A 73 -38.74 26.04 -10.66
C GLY A 73 -37.70 27.13 -10.93
N VAL A 74 -37.47 28.09 -10.03
CA VAL A 74 -36.30 28.99 -10.03
C VAL A 74 -36.02 29.46 -8.60
N LEU A 75 -34.87 29.11 -8.03
CA LEU A 75 -34.34 29.77 -6.85
C LEU A 75 -33.93 31.20 -7.24
N GLY A 76 -34.27 32.19 -6.42
CA GLY A 76 -33.90 33.59 -6.65
C GLY A 76 -32.38 33.82 -6.60
N THR A 77 -31.96 35.08 -6.50
CA THR A 77 -30.51 35.40 -6.41
C THR A 77 -29.86 34.64 -5.25
N ILE A 78 -28.75 33.94 -5.53
CA ILE A 78 -27.94 33.25 -4.52
C ILE A 78 -26.63 34.00 -4.31
N HIS A 79 -26.22 34.18 -3.07
CA HIS A 79 -24.92 34.72 -2.68
C HIS A 79 -24.14 33.69 -1.84
N LEU A 80 -22.93 33.34 -2.27
CA LEU A 80 -21.96 32.55 -1.50
C LEU A 80 -20.80 33.46 -1.10
N GLN A 81 -20.69 33.75 0.19
CA GLN A 81 -19.69 34.66 0.75
C GLN A 81 -18.63 33.91 1.56
N ALA A 82 -17.37 34.34 1.45
CA ALA A 82 -16.31 33.95 2.37
C ALA A 82 -15.84 35.14 3.21
N VAL A 83 -15.71 34.92 4.52
CA VAL A 83 -15.14 35.87 5.46
C VAL A 83 -13.84 35.35 6.07
N ASP A 84 -12.92 36.26 6.37
CA ASP A 84 -11.71 35.95 7.12
C ASP A 84 -12.01 35.67 8.61
N ASP A 85 -11.00 35.29 9.38
CA ASP A 85 -11.16 34.92 10.79
C ASP A 85 -11.53 36.13 11.69
N LEU A 86 -11.48 37.36 11.15
CA LEU A 86 -11.93 38.59 11.79
C LEU A 86 -13.35 39.01 11.33
N GLY A 87 -14.01 38.21 10.49
CA GLY A 87 -15.35 38.46 9.97
C GLY A 87 -15.42 39.48 8.82
N LYS A 88 -14.30 39.79 8.16
CA LYS A 88 -14.29 40.68 6.99
C LYS A 88 -14.56 39.89 5.71
N LEU A 89 -15.44 40.42 4.87
CA LEU A 89 -15.72 39.86 3.53
C LEU A 89 -14.47 39.92 2.66
N VAL A 90 -14.12 38.78 2.06
CA VAL A 90 -12.98 38.64 1.14
C VAL A 90 -13.36 38.00 -0.20
N TYR A 91 -14.53 37.37 -0.27
CA TYR A 91 -15.07 36.72 -1.47
C TYR A 91 -16.60 36.79 -1.47
N ASP A 92 -17.22 37.13 -2.61
CA ASP A 92 -18.67 37.06 -2.82
C ASP A 92 -18.95 36.53 -4.24
N MET A 93 -19.62 35.38 -4.32
CA MET A 93 -20.11 34.80 -5.58
C MET A 93 -21.63 34.97 -5.63
N GLN A 94 -22.13 35.62 -6.67
CA GLN A 94 -23.56 35.76 -6.93
C GLN A 94 -23.98 34.89 -8.11
N LEU A 95 -25.06 34.13 -7.94
CA LEU A 95 -25.72 33.33 -8.99
C LEU A 95 -27.14 33.87 -9.25
N GLU A 96 -27.57 33.87 -10.51
CA GLU A 96 -28.90 34.29 -10.96
C GLU A 96 -29.54 33.23 -11.86
N GLY A 97 -30.88 33.14 -11.83
CA GLY A 97 -31.63 32.15 -12.61
C GLY A 97 -31.30 30.72 -12.18
N VAL A 98 -31.37 30.44 -10.88
CA VAL A 98 -30.81 29.22 -10.31
C VAL A 98 -31.84 28.08 -10.31
N ALA A 99 -31.43 26.89 -10.71
CA ALA A 99 -32.12 25.62 -10.46
C ALA A 99 -31.24 24.77 -9.52
N ALA A 100 -31.83 24.09 -8.54
CA ALA A 100 -31.07 23.26 -7.61
C ALA A 100 -31.50 21.79 -7.66
N GLY A 101 -30.55 20.89 -7.42
CA GLY A 101 -30.76 19.52 -6.92
C GLY A 101 -30.29 19.42 -5.46
N VAL A 102 -30.89 18.49 -4.71
CA VAL A 102 -30.57 18.21 -3.31
C VAL A 102 -30.28 16.71 -3.21
N SER A 103 -29.19 16.37 -2.52
CA SER A 103 -28.87 15.01 -2.09
C SER A 103 -28.31 15.06 -0.67
N ASP A 104 -28.72 14.13 0.18
CA ASP A 104 -28.03 13.87 1.45
C ASP A 104 -26.94 12.82 1.20
N SER A 105 -25.77 12.99 1.81
CA SER A 105 -24.70 12.02 1.79
C SER A 105 -24.39 11.61 3.21
N SER A 106 -24.52 10.31 3.48
CA SER A 106 -24.39 9.65 4.78
C SER A 106 -23.31 10.28 5.67
N GLY A 107 -23.74 11.18 6.57
CA GLY A 107 -22.95 11.67 7.69
C GLY A 107 -22.19 12.99 7.55
N SER A 108 -22.31 13.78 6.46
CA SER A 108 -21.59 15.07 6.32
C SER A 108 -22.43 16.30 5.96
N GLY A 109 -23.76 16.15 5.89
CA GLY A 109 -24.71 17.25 5.66
C GLY A 109 -25.24 17.32 4.24
N VAL A 110 -26.16 18.27 4.00
CA VAL A 110 -26.91 18.41 2.75
C VAL A 110 -26.01 18.93 1.61
N GLU A 111 -25.94 18.20 0.50
CA GLU A 111 -25.32 18.66 -0.75
C GLU A 111 -26.35 19.34 -1.66
N LEU A 112 -26.03 20.55 -2.12
CA LEU A 112 -26.77 21.32 -3.11
C LEU A 112 -26.01 21.40 -4.41
N LYS A 113 -26.66 21.00 -5.50
CA LYS A 113 -26.12 21.19 -6.85
C LYS A 113 -26.86 22.32 -7.55
N LEU A 114 -26.19 23.46 -7.74
CA LEU A 114 -26.79 24.70 -8.23
C LEU A 114 -26.41 24.94 -9.70
N ASP A 115 -27.38 24.82 -10.60
CA ASP A 115 -27.32 25.26 -12.00
C ASP A 115 -27.77 26.72 -12.10
N TYR A 116 -27.13 27.55 -12.93
CA TYR A 116 -27.41 28.99 -13.00
C TYR A 116 -27.26 29.55 -14.41
N ASP A 117 -27.91 30.69 -14.65
CA ASP A 117 -27.87 31.41 -15.94
C ASP A 117 -26.80 32.50 -15.97
N GLN A 118 -26.47 33.09 -14.81
CA GLN A 118 -25.41 34.09 -14.67
C GLN A 118 -24.60 33.85 -13.39
N ILE A 119 -23.31 34.15 -13.47
CA ILE A 119 -22.38 34.10 -12.35
C ILE A 119 -21.60 35.40 -12.27
N ALA A 120 -21.44 35.95 -11.06
CA ALA A 120 -20.55 37.06 -10.78
C ALA A 120 -19.70 36.73 -9.55
N ILE A 121 -18.43 37.12 -9.57
CA ILE A 121 -17.49 36.86 -8.48
C ILE A 121 -16.77 38.17 -8.15
N GLN A 122 -16.74 38.53 -6.88
CA GLN A 122 -15.97 39.64 -6.34
C GLN A 122 -14.95 39.09 -5.34
N THR A 123 -13.67 39.44 -5.53
CA THR A 123 -12.59 39.11 -4.60
C THR A 123 -11.98 40.38 -4.05
N ILE A 124 -11.73 40.43 -2.74
CA ILE A 124 -11.14 41.59 -2.07
C ILE A 124 -9.77 41.19 -1.51
N SER A 125 -8.69 41.78 -2.04
CA SER A 125 -7.34 41.48 -1.59
C SER A 125 -7.05 42.12 -0.23
N GLN A 126 -6.26 41.42 0.59
CA GLN A 126 -5.75 41.93 1.86
C GLN A 126 -4.24 42.17 1.77
N ASP A 127 -3.77 43.27 2.36
CA ASP A 127 -2.34 43.45 2.59
C ASP A 127 -1.86 42.63 3.80
N ARG A 128 -0.54 42.60 4.03
CA ARG A 128 0.09 41.83 5.13
C ARG A 128 -0.38 42.21 6.53
N THR A 129 -1.19 43.26 6.69
CA THR A 129 -1.76 43.70 7.97
C THR A 129 -3.24 43.34 8.13
N GLY A 130 -3.84 42.64 7.15
CA GLY A 130 -5.26 42.31 7.12
C GLY A 130 -6.16 43.50 6.75
N GLN A 131 -5.60 44.56 6.15
CA GLN A 131 -6.38 45.68 5.60
C GLN A 131 -6.81 45.35 4.16
N LEU A 132 -8.09 45.52 3.87
CA LEU A 132 -8.65 45.33 2.52
C LEU A 132 -8.15 46.44 1.59
N ARG A 133 -7.69 46.10 0.39
CA ARG A 133 -7.12 47.06 -0.57
C ARG A 133 -7.85 47.10 -1.90
N ASP A 134 -7.69 46.06 -2.72
CA ASP A 134 -8.14 46.08 -4.11
C ASP A 134 -9.33 45.14 -4.31
N ILE A 135 -10.35 45.64 -5.01
CA ILE A 135 -11.53 44.87 -5.39
C ILE A 135 -11.35 44.42 -6.84
N SER A 136 -11.46 43.12 -7.10
CA SER A 136 -11.52 42.55 -8.44
C SER A 136 -12.88 41.92 -8.67
N ASP A 137 -13.54 42.29 -9.76
CA ASP A 137 -14.86 41.77 -10.14
C ASP A 137 -14.79 41.00 -11.45
N PHE A 138 -15.50 39.87 -11.49
CA PHE A 138 -15.78 39.06 -12.66
C PHE A 138 -17.30 38.86 -12.80
N GLY A 139 -17.80 38.78 -14.04
CA GLY A 139 -19.21 38.56 -14.32
C GLY A 139 -19.39 37.92 -15.69
N TRP A 140 -20.23 36.88 -15.77
CA TRP A 140 -20.50 36.14 -17.00
C TRP A 140 -21.98 35.77 -17.12
N ASP A 141 -22.57 36.03 -18.29
CA ASP A 141 -23.91 35.57 -18.66
C ASP A 141 -23.75 34.35 -19.57
N ILE A 142 -24.13 33.16 -19.07
CA ILE A 142 -23.88 31.88 -19.72
C ILE A 142 -24.74 31.75 -20.98
N ALA A 143 -26.00 32.18 -20.91
CA ALA A 143 -26.93 32.14 -22.04
C ALA A 143 -26.48 33.06 -23.19
N LYS A 144 -25.94 34.24 -22.88
CA LYS A 144 -25.43 35.20 -23.87
C LYS A 144 -23.97 34.94 -24.27
N ASN A 145 -23.25 34.10 -23.52
CA ASN A 145 -21.81 33.85 -23.67
C ASN A 145 -21.00 35.16 -23.76
N ALA A 146 -21.25 36.06 -22.81
CA ALA A 146 -20.66 37.40 -22.78
C ALA A 146 -20.47 37.88 -21.33
N ALA A 147 -19.72 38.96 -21.16
CA ALA A 147 -19.56 39.61 -19.86
C ALA A 147 -20.94 39.92 -19.23
N GLY A 148 -21.14 39.37 -18.03
CA GLY A 148 -22.36 39.48 -17.25
C GLY A 148 -22.34 40.65 -16.27
N PRO A 149 -23.39 40.81 -15.46
CA PRO A 149 -23.41 41.81 -14.39
C PRO A 149 -22.34 41.50 -13.33
N LYS A 150 -21.94 42.53 -12.57
CA LYS A 150 -21.08 42.39 -11.39
C LYS A 150 -21.92 42.04 -10.16
N VAL A 151 -21.26 41.53 -9.12
CA VAL A 151 -21.88 41.23 -7.82
C VAL A 151 -22.62 42.47 -7.28
N SER A 152 -23.87 42.27 -6.91
CA SER A 152 -24.76 43.23 -6.26
C SER A 152 -24.74 43.03 -4.75
N THR A 153 -25.20 44.03 -3.98
CA THR A 153 -25.31 43.87 -2.52
C THR A 153 -26.35 42.81 -2.17
N ALA A 154 -25.92 41.78 -1.44
CA ALA A 154 -26.80 40.75 -0.91
C ALA A 154 -27.91 41.35 -0.04
N LYS A 155 -29.14 40.83 -0.19
CA LYS A 155 -30.27 41.18 0.70
C LYS A 155 -30.25 40.28 1.93
N ASP A 156 -30.49 40.86 3.10
CA ASP A 156 -30.68 40.07 4.32
C ASP A 156 -32.02 39.30 4.27
N PRO A 157 -32.02 37.97 4.47
CA PRO A 157 -33.24 37.18 4.62
C PRO A 157 -34.03 37.59 5.87
N VAL A 158 -35.36 37.69 5.78
CA VAL A 158 -36.23 38.18 6.88
C VAL A 158 -36.36 37.15 8.02
N ALA A 159 -36.18 37.59 9.28
CA ALA A 159 -36.19 36.74 10.49
C ALA A 159 -37.58 36.11 10.85
N VAL A 160 -37.59 35.04 11.67
CA VAL A 160 -38.35 33.75 11.74
C VAL A 160 -37.68 32.93 12.88
N ALA A 161 -38.19 31.87 13.48
CA ALA A 161 -37.42 31.04 14.43
C ALA A 161 -38.08 29.67 14.41
N GLU A 162 -37.38 28.67 13.89
CA GLU A 162 -37.88 27.28 13.84
C GLU A 162 -36.81 26.33 14.37
N THR A 163 -37.26 25.27 15.04
CA THR A 163 -36.46 24.26 15.75
C THR A 163 -36.44 22.97 14.97
N SER A 164 -35.31 22.25 14.96
CA SER A 164 -35.20 20.90 14.41
C SER A 164 -36.05 19.90 15.20
N PRO A 165 -36.72 18.92 14.54
CA PRO A 165 -37.21 17.72 15.20
C PRO A 165 -36.03 16.98 15.86
N SER A 166 -36.31 16.34 16.99
CA SER A 166 -35.35 15.51 17.74
C SER A 166 -35.63 14.02 17.61
N HIS A 167 -36.85 13.65 17.23
CA HIS A 167 -37.32 12.26 17.05
C HIS A 167 -38.35 12.24 15.90
N PHE A 168 -38.48 11.09 15.23
CA PHE A 168 -39.43 10.90 14.14
C PHE A 168 -40.33 9.69 14.40
N TYR A 169 -41.60 9.83 14.01
CA TYR A 169 -42.61 8.78 14.09
C TYR A 169 -43.27 8.59 12.74
N MET A 170 -43.49 7.35 12.31
CA MET A 170 -44.18 7.00 11.08
C MET A 170 -45.45 6.21 11.37
N ILE A 171 -46.50 6.44 10.58
CA ILE A 171 -47.66 5.57 10.49
C ILE A 171 -47.88 5.18 9.03
N VAL A 172 -48.08 3.89 8.79
CA VAL A 172 -48.41 3.34 7.47
C VAL A 172 -49.85 2.86 7.55
N ASP A 173 -50.70 3.25 6.60
CA ASP A 173 -52.13 2.99 6.68
C ASP A 173 -52.43 1.49 6.87
N GLY A 174 -53.20 1.18 7.92
CA GLY A 174 -53.56 -0.19 8.25
C GLY A 174 -52.44 -1.04 8.87
N LEU A 175 -51.22 -0.51 9.04
CA LEU A 175 -50.15 -1.13 9.81
C LEU A 175 -50.09 -0.53 11.22
N LYS A 176 -49.41 -1.24 12.12
CA LYS A 176 -49.28 -0.85 13.52
C LYS A 176 -47.82 -0.92 13.95
N GLY A 177 -47.26 0.20 14.38
CA GLY A 177 -45.95 0.24 15.03
C GLY A 177 -46.04 0.05 16.54
N ASP A 178 -44.91 0.14 17.21
CA ASP A 178 -44.72 -0.19 18.63
C ASP A 178 -44.39 1.01 19.53
N ALA A 179 -44.31 2.22 18.98
CA ALA A 179 -44.06 3.44 19.72
C ALA A 179 -45.07 3.62 20.86
N LYS A 180 -44.58 4.08 22.02
CA LYS A 180 -45.34 4.19 23.28
C LYS A 180 -45.60 5.63 23.68
N GLU A 181 -45.03 6.57 22.94
CA GLU A 181 -45.03 7.99 23.25
C GLU A 181 -46.43 8.56 23.18
N GLN A 182 -46.75 9.42 24.14
CA GLN A 182 -48.06 10.04 24.25
C GLN A 182 -48.33 10.90 23.01
N GLY A 183 -49.23 10.46 22.13
CA GLY A 183 -49.55 11.14 20.86
C GLY A 183 -49.17 10.33 19.62
N HIS A 184 -48.20 9.42 19.73
CA HIS A 184 -47.74 8.53 18.65
C HIS A 184 -47.86 7.05 19.05
N ALA A 185 -48.73 6.74 20.02
CA ALA A 185 -48.95 5.36 20.42
C ALA A 185 -49.43 4.53 19.22
N SER A 186 -48.73 3.43 18.92
CA SER A 186 -48.96 2.57 17.73
C SER A 186 -48.37 3.06 16.40
N TRP A 187 -47.52 4.08 16.43
CA TRP A 187 -46.68 4.49 15.30
C TRP A 187 -45.36 3.72 15.35
N PHE A 188 -44.61 3.72 14.26
CA PHE A 188 -43.22 3.27 14.23
C PHE A 188 -42.33 4.42 14.69
N GLU A 189 -41.38 4.15 15.57
CA GLU A 189 -40.21 5.03 15.71
C GLU A 189 -39.29 4.78 14.51
N ILE A 190 -38.77 5.85 13.91
CA ILE A 190 -37.87 5.76 12.76
C ILE A 190 -36.59 6.55 13.05
N ASP A 191 -35.45 6.00 12.63
CA ASP A 191 -34.15 6.63 12.85
C ASP A 191 -33.88 7.72 11.79
N SER A 192 -34.22 7.42 10.53
CA SER A 192 -33.99 8.31 9.40
C SER A 192 -35.00 8.08 8.26
N PHE A 193 -35.12 9.03 7.33
CA PHE A 193 -35.83 8.84 6.07
C PHE A 193 -35.21 9.70 4.96
N ASP A 194 -35.21 9.20 3.72
CA ASP A 194 -34.64 9.86 2.53
C ASP A 194 -35.63 9.87 1.34
N VAL A 195 -35.64 10.96 0.57
CA VAL A 195 -36.44 11.13 -0.65
C VAL A 195 -35.52 11.56 -1.80
N ALA A 196 -35.18 10.64 -2.70
CA ALA A 196 -34.32 10.94 -3.84
C ALA A 196 -34.98 11.92 -4.83
N GLY A 197 -34.22 12.90 -5.35
CA GLY A 197 -34.69 13.85 -6.38
C GLY A 197 -33.67 14.05 -7.51
N THR A 198 -34.10 13.97 -8.78
CA THR A 198 -33.22 14.18 -9.94
C THR A 198 -33.67 15.36 -10.81
N SER A 199 -32.72 16.26 -11.14
CA SER A 199 -32.91 17.26 -12.20
C SER A 199 -32.42 16.67 -13.53
N THR A 200 -33.35 16.45 -14.47
CA THR A 200 -32.95 16.24 -15.87
C THR A 200 -32.63 17.60 -16.44
N GLY A 201 -31.48 17.79 -17.08
CA GLY A 201 -30.93 19.11 -17.50
C GLY A 201 -31.78 19.98 -18.47
N ASP A 202 -33.10 19.78 -18.56
CA ASP A 202 -34.07 20.69 -19.15
C ASP A 202 -34.50 21.74 -18.11
N ARG A 203 -33.93 22.94 -18.23
CA ARG A 203 -33.97 24.07 -17.28
C ARG A 203 -35.35 24.74 -17.10
N THR A 204 -36.44 23.98 -17.21
CA THR A 204 -37.80 24.53 -17.08
C THR A 204 -38.71 23.85 -16.06
N ARG A 205 -38.34 22.71 -15.44
CA ARG A 205 -39.11 22.04 -14.35
C ARG A 205 -38.24 21.10 -13.49
N VAL A 206 -38.57 20.91 -12.21
CA VAL A 206 -38.09 19.76 -11.39
C VAL A 206 -38.85 18.49 -11.81
N THR A 207 -38.14 17.39 -12.14
CA THR A 207 -38.67 16.33 -13.02
C THR A 207 -39.04 14.98 -12.41
N SER A 208 -38.65 14.60 -11.18
CA SER A 208 -39.21 13.39 -10.54
C SER A 208 -38.73 13.24 -9.10
N PHE A 209 -39.62 12.77 -8.21
CA PHE A 209 -39.27 12.24 -6.90
C PHE A 209 -39.07 10.72 -7.04
N GLY A 210 -38.00 10.20 -6.45
CA GLY A 210 -37.75 8.77 -6.32
C GLY A 210 -38.49 8.18 -5.11
N PRO A 211 -38.28 6.88 -4.84
CA PRO A 211 -38.82 6.22 -3.66
C PRO A 211 -38.46 6.94 -2.37
N LEU A 212 -39.34 6.86 -1.37
CA LEU A 212 -39.07 7.27 0.00
C LEU A 212 -38.43 6.08 0.71
N SER A 213 -37.17 6.20 1.10
CA SER A 213 -36.47 5.22 1.94
C SER A 213 -36.65 5.61 3.41
N VAL A 214 -36.92 4.64 4.29
CA VAL A 214 -37.14 4.86 5.73
C VAL A 214 -36.43 3.79 6.54
N ASP A 215 -35.61 4.20 7.50
CA ASP A 215 -35.00 3.29 8.48
C ASP A 215 -35.94 3.13 9.67
N VAL A 216 -36.53 1.94 9.79
CA VAL A 216 -37.53 1.60 10.81
C VAL A 216 -36.87 0.78 11.91
N SER A 217 -36.84 1.32 13.11
CA SER A 217 -36.16 0.70 14.26
C SER A 217 -36.95 -0.48 14.86
N SER A 218 -38.00 -1.02 14.23
CA SER A 218 -38.85 -2.08 14.84
C SER A 218 -39.37 -3.11 13.85
N ASP A 219 -39.60 -4.34 14.31
CA ASP A 219 -40.11 -5.48 13.53
C ASP A 219 -41.64 -5.64 13.62
N ALA A 220 -42.33 -4.71 14.28
CA ALA A 220 -43.73 -4.84 14.72
C ALA A 220 -44.72 -5.15 13.60
N ALA A 221 -44.45 -4.66 12.39
CA ALA A 221 -45.27 -4.89 11.21
C ALA A 221 -44.52 -5.56 10.06
N LEU A 222 -43.28 -6.03 10.29
CA LEU A 222 -42.43 -6.61 9.25
C LEU A 222 -43.18 -7.68 8.45
N THR A 223 -43.85 -8.60 9.14
CA THR A 223 -44.53 -9.71 8.48
C THR A 223 -45.67 -9.28 7.56
N GLU A 224 -46.41 -8.24 7.95
CA GLU A 224 -47.49 -7.64 7.16
C GLU A 224 -46.93 -6.77 6.03
N MET A 225 -45.78 -6.09 6.24
CA MET A 225 -45.06 -5.33 5.21
C MET A 225 -44.50 -6.26 4.13
N LEU A 226 -43.84 -7.36 4.51
CA LEU A 226 -43.35 -8.40 3.60
C LEU A 226 -44.49 -9.06 2.82
N ASP A 227 -45.60 -9.38 3.48
CA ASP A 227 -46.79 -9.94 2.80
C ASP A 227 -47.34 -8.98 1.74
N ARG A 228 -47.37 -7.68 2.04
CA ARG A 228 -47.90 -6.66 1.12
C ARG A 228 -46.94 -6.30 0.01
N ALA A 229 -45.63 -6.23 0.28
CA ALA A 229 -44.58 -6.12 -0.73
C ALA A 229 -44.64 -7.31 -1.70
N ALA A 230 -44.73 -8.53 -1.16
CA ALA A 230 -44.80 -9.75 -1.96
C ALA A 230 -46.06 -9.83 -2.85
N LYS A 231 -47.14 -9.14 -2.47
CA LYS A 231 -48.40 -9.07 -3.23
C LYS A 231 -48.53 -7.84 -4.11
N GLY A 232 -47.58 -6.88 -4.04
CA GLY A 232 -47.69 -5.58 -4.71
C GLY A 232 -48.91 -4.77 -4.27
N THR A 233 -49.28 -4.87 -2.98
CA THR A 233 -50.46 -4.19 -2.43
C THR A 233 -50.19 -2.70 -2.27
N ILE A 234 -51.18 -1.87 -2.61
CA ILE A 234 -51.12 -0.40 -2.46
C ILE A 234 -51.82 -0.01 -1.15
N PHE A 235 -51.11 0.70 -0.27
CA PHE A 235 -51.63 1.36 0.92
C PHE A 235 -52.27 2.70 0.55
N ASP A 236 -53.26 3.12 1.34
CA ASP A 236 -53.90 4.43 1.16
C ASP A 236 -52.90 5.58 1.41
N GLY A 237 -51.94 5.41 2.34
CA GLY A 237 -50.83 6.35 2.54
C GLY A 237 -49.85 6.00 3.67
N VAL A 238 -48.78 6.79 3.75
CA VAL A 238 -47.80 6.80 4.86
C VAL A 238 -47.69 8.23 5.38
N HIS A 239 -47.56 8.40 6.70
CA HIS A 239 -47.46 9.69 7.36
C HIS A 239 -46.29 9.67 8.37
N ILE A 240 -45.32 10.56 8.17
CA ILE A 240 -44.17 10.77 9.05
C ILE A 240 -44.32 12.10 9.79
N GLN A 241 -44.10 12.10 11.10
CA GLN A 241 -44.10 13.28 11.96
C GLN A 241 -42.77 13.42 12.68
N GLY A 242 -42.18 14.61 12.61
CA GLY A 242 -40.99 14.97 13.39
C GLY A 242 -41.35 15.85 14.57
N VAL A 243 -40.87 15.50 15.76
CA VAL A 243 -41.21 16.21 17.01
C VAL A 243 -39.99 16.67 17.80
N SER A 244 -40.13 17.81 18.47
CA SER A 244 -39.14 18.31 19.44
C SER A 244 -39.70 18.25 20.86
N PHE A 245 -38.85 17.86 21.81
CA PHE A 245 -39.21 17.79 23.24
C PHE A 245 -38.71 19.04 23.99
N ASP A 246 -39.61 19.85 24.57
CA ASP A 246 -39.24 20.99 25.43
C ASP A 246 -39.18 20.65 26.94
N GLY A 247 -39.21 19.35 27.26
CA GLY A 247 -39.24 18.83 28.63
C GLY A 247 -40.62 18.76 29.28
N ILE A 248 -41.69 19.33 28.69
CA ILE A 248 -43.08 19.22 29.20
C ILE A 248 -44.12 19.05 28.07
N LYS A 249 -43.82 19.41 26.83
CA LYS A 249 -44.76 19.39 25.69
C LYS A 249 -44.11 18.86 24.41
N ILE A 250 -44.87 18.04 23.67
CA ILE A 250 -44.55 17.60 22.30
C ILE A 250 -45.04 18.68 21.33
N VAL A 251 -44.16 19.14 20.44
CA VAL A 251 -44.50 20.08 19.37
C VAL A 251 -44.20 19.42 18.03
N ASP A 252 -45.23 19.25 17.20
CA ASP A 252 -45.09 18.79 15.81
C ASP A 252 -44.33 19.88 15.04
N THR A 253 -43.13 19.55 14.59
CA THR A 253 -42.27 20.45 13.81
C THR A 253 -42.27 20.10 12.32
N TYR A 254 -42.59 18.84 12.00
CA TYR A 254 -42.61 18.28 10.65
C TYR A 254 -43.77 17.29 10.46
N ASP A 255 -44.41 17.32 9.30
CA ASP A 255 -45.52 16.43 8.91
C ASP A 255 -45.42 16.13 7.40
N LEU A 256 -45.03 14.90 7.03
CA LEU A 256 -44.93 14.41 5.66
C LEU A 256 -45.98 13.31 5.45
N LYS A 257 -46.75 13.39 4.37
CA LYS A 257 -47.71 12.35 3.98
C LYS A 257 -47.49 11.97 2.53
N ILE A 258 -47.48 10.69 2.25
CA ILE A 258 -47.49 10.15 0.89
C ILE A 258 -48.74 9.29 0.67
N GLY A 259 -49.24 9.23 -0.56
CA GLY A 259 -50.51 8.58 -0.92
C GLY A 259 -50.44 7.63 -2.11
N ASN A 260 -51.29 6.60 -2.08
CA ASN A 260 -51.24 5.41 -2.94
C ASN A 260 -49.84 4.79 -2.93
N VAL A 261 -49.49 4.22 -1.79
CA VAL A 261 -48.12 3.82 -1.48
C VAL A 261 -47.92 2.33 -1.75
N ALA A 262 -46.87 1.95 -2.48
CA ALA A 262 -46.45 0.56 -2.63
C ALA A 262 -45.10 0.36 -1.92
N VAL A 263 -44.94 -0.73 -1.17
CA VAL A 263 -43.63 -1.10 -0.57
C VAL A 263 -42.80 -1.77 -1.63
N LEU A 264 -41.76 -1.11 -2.13
CA LEU A 264 -40.87 -1.60 -3.18
C LEU A 264 -39.87 -2.63 -2.69
N SER A 265 -39.24 -2.34 -1.56
CA SER A 265 -38.24 -3.19 -0.94
C SER A 265 -38.32 -3.12 0.58
N VAL A 266 -37.91 -4.21 1.22
CA VAL A 266 -37.61 -4.29 2.65
C VAL A 266 -36.25 -4.96 2.79
N THR A 267 -35.31 -4.26 3.40
CA THR A 267 -33.92 -4.69 3.60
C THR A 267 -33.59 -4.61 5.08
N ASP A 268 -32.95 -5.65 5.61
CA ASP A 268 -32.44 -5.64 6.97
C ASP A 268 -31.29 -4.62 7.10
N ASP A 269 -31.34 -3.74 8.10
CA ASP A 269 -30.23 -2.84 8.41
C ASP A 269 -29.36 -3.44 9.54
N LEU A 270 -28.06 -3.23 9.47
CA LEU A 270 -27.02 -3.87 10.31
C LEU A 270 -27.14 -3.61 11.84
N HIS A 271 -28.22 -2.99 12.32
CA HIS A 271 -28.42 -2.56 13.71
C HIS A 271 -29.74 -3.03 14.33
N GLY A 272 -30.43 -3.99 13.70
CA GLY A 272 -31.69 -4.56 14.19
C GLY A 272 -32.95 -3.78 13.80
N GLY A 273 -32.85 -2.90 12.79
CA GLY A 273 -33.96 -2.24 12.11
C GLY A 273 -34.15 -2.73 10.66
N TYR A 274 -35.03 -2.07 9.92
CA TYR A 274 -35.28 -2.36 8.51
C TYR A 274 -35.30 -1.07 7.69
N ASN A 275 -34.57 -1.06 6.58
CA ASN A 275 -34.75 -0.07 5.53
C ASN A 275 -35.94 -0.46 4.64
N VAL A 276 -36.92 0.44 4.52
CA VAL A 276 -38.13 0.23 3.72
C VAL A 276 -38.23 1.30 2.64
N GLU A 277 -38.32 0.88 1.38
CA GLU A 277 -38.56 1.79 0.27
C GLU A 277 -40.03 1.81 -0.14
N PHE A 278 -40.59 3.01 -0.25
CA PHE A 278 -41.96 3.28 -0.64
C PHE A 278 -42.02 4.00 -1.99
N ASP A 279 -42.75 3.45 -2.95
CA ASP A 279 -43.23 4.18 -4.13
C ASP A 279 -44.56 4.86 -3.80
N TYR A 280 -44.81 6.04 -4.37
CA TYR A 280 -46.01 6.81 -4.09
C TYR A 280 -46.38 7.73 -5.24
N SER A 281 -47.67 8.09 -5.30
CA SER A 281 -48.20 8.92 -6.39
C SER A 281 -48.56 10.34 -5.96
N VAL A 282 -48.63 10.60 -4.66
CA VAL A 282 -48.95 11.90 -4.08
C VAL A 282 -48.05 12.13 -2.87
N ILE A 283 -47.54 13.34 -2.70
CA ILE A 283 -46.77 13.78 -1.53
C ILE A 283 -47.33 15.09 -1.00
N ASP A 284 -47.41 15.22 0.33
CA ASP A 284 -47.87 16.39 1.07
C ASP A 284 -46.90 16.67 2.22
N VAL A 285 -46.28 17.84 2.23
CA VAL A 285 -45.32 18.24 3.27
C VAL A 285 -45.84 19.49 3.96
N THR A 286 -45.85 19.47 5.29
CA THR A 286 -46.25 20.57 6.14
C THR A 286 -45.20 20.81 7.24
N THR A 287 -44.77 22.06 7.41
CA THR A 287 -43.87 22.48 8.50
C THR A 287 -44.56 23.44 9.48
N ARG A 288 -44.13 23.46 10.74
CA ARG A 288 -44.71 24.32 11.79
C ARG A 288 -43.64 24.94 12.70
N GLY A 289 -43.72 26.25 12.91
CA GLY A 289 -42.88 26.96 13.89
C GLY A 289 -43.35 26.86 15.36
N LEU A 290 -42.44 27.14 16.31
CA LEU A 290 -42.54 26.98 17.79
C LEU A 290 -43.85 27.42 18.49
N ASN A 291 -44.65 28.31 17.88
CA ASN A 291 -45.90 28.83 18.45
C ASN A 291 -47.17 28.29 17.75
N GLY A 292 -47.05 27.30 16.86
CA GLY A 292 -48.17 26.64 16.19
C GLY A 292 -49.01 27.54 15.26
N THR A 293 -48.49 28.69 14.83
CA THR A 293 -49.28 29.75 14.16
C THR A 293 -48.93 30.04 12.70
N LYS A 294 -47.83 29.49 12.16
CA LYS A 294 -47.52 29.51 10.72
C LYS A 294 -47.38 28.08 10.23
N THR A 295 -48.02 27.78 9.11
CA THR A 295 -48.13 26.44 8.52
C THR A 295 -48.00 26.65 7.02
N ASP A 296 -46.84 26.32 6.46
CA ASP A 296 -46.66 26.23 5.02
C ASP A 296 -46.88 24.75 4.65
N SER A 297 -47.83 24.48 3.76
CA SER A 297 -48.22 23.13 3.33
C SER A 297 -48.19 23.04 1.81
N TYR A 298 -47.56 22.00 1.27
CA TYR A 298 -47.39 21.79 -0.16
C TYR A 298 -47.75 20.36 -0.54
N ARG A 299 -48.71 20.20 -1.47
CA ARG A 299 -49.17 18.89 -1.95
C ARG A 299 -49.00 18.76 -3.45
N PHE A 300 -48.44 17.63 -3.90
CA PHE A 300 -48.16 17.35 -5.30
C PHE A 300 -48.65 15.96 -5.72
N ASP A 301 -49.28 15.91 -6.89
CA ASP A 301 -49.70 14.69 -7.58
C ASP A 301 -48.63 14.35 -8.62
N LEU A 302 -47.78 13.36 -8.28
CA LEU A 302 -46.65 12.91 -9.09
C LEU A 302 -47.14 12.26 -10.39
N ALA A 303 -48.23 11.51 -10.32
CA ALA A 303 -48.81 10.87 -11.49
C ALA A 303 -49.35 11.88 -12.51
N ALA A 304 -49.91 13.00 -12.04
CA ALA A 304 -50.43 14.07 -12.90
C ALA A 304 -49.41 15.19 -13.18
N GLY A 305 -48.24 15.18 -12.54
CA GLY A 305 -47.19 16.19 -12.67
C GLY A 305 -47.66 17.61 -12.31
N LYS A 306 -48.51 17.76 -11.28
CA LYS A 306 -49.10 19.04 -10.90
C LYS A 306 -49.35 19.16 -9.40
N VAL A 307 -49.41 20.41 -8.90
CA VAL A 307 -49.85 20.73 -7.53
C VAL A 307 -51.29 20.25 -7.30
N GLY A 308 -51.53 19.57 -6.18
CA GLY A 308 -52.81 18.95 -5.83
C GLY A 308 -52.69 17.46 -5.51
N GLY A 309 -53.80 16.73 -5.60
CA GLY A 309 -53.89 15.31 -5.23
C GLY A 309 -54.70 15.07 -3.95
N THR A 310 -55.17 13.85 -3.77
CA THR A 310 -55.92 13.41 -2.59
C THR A 310 -55.13 12.32 -1.88
N ILE A 311 -54.85 12.52 -0.60
CA ILE A 311 -54.37 11.47 0.29
C ILE A 311 -55.56 11.07 1.15
N ASN A 312 -55.91 9.78 1.14
CA ASN A 312 -56.96 9.25 2.00
C ASN A 312 -56.53 9.37 3.48
N PRO A 313 -57.46 9.38 4.45
CA PRO A 313 -57.08 9.34 5.86
C PRO A 313 -56.18 8.13 6.13
N ILE A 314 -55.04 8.37 6.76
CA ILE A 314 -54.06 7.35 7.15
C ILE A 314 -54.34 7.03 8.62
N ASP A 315 -54.70 5.78 8.93
CA ASP A 315 -55.02 5.35 10.29
C ASP A 315 -54.22 4.11 10.70
N ALA A 316 -53.99 3.96 12.00
CA ALA A 316 -53.32 2.81 12.56
C ALA A 316 -54.30 1.63 12.54
N GLY A 317 -53.85 0.46 12.10
CA GLY A 317 -54.68 -0.75 12.12
C GLY A 317 -55.22 -1.07 13.53
N ALA A 318 -56.30 -1.87 13.60
CA ALA A 318 -56.95 -2.26 14.86
C ALA A 318 -56.14 -3.32 15.65
N GLY A 319 -55.16 -2.87 16.44
CA GLY A 319 -54.60 -3.44 17.69
C GLY A 319 -54.16 -4.92 17.84
N THR A 320 -52.86 -5.13 18.17
CA THR A 320 -52.27 -6.08 19.18
C THR A 320 -50.97 -5.47 19.75
N GLY A 321 -50.37 -5.99 20.85
CA GLY A 321 -49.32 -5.34 21.67
C GLY A 321 -48.02 -4.89 20.96
N GLY A 322 -47.10 -4.24 21.70
CA GLY A 322 -45.84 -3.71 21.16
C GLY A 322 -44.83 -4.83 20.88
N ALA A 323 -44.05 -4.70 19.81
CA ALA A 323 -43.06 -5.69 19.41
C ALA A 323 -41.88 -5.73 20.37
N VAL A 324 -41.09 -6.80 20.28
CA VAL A 324 -39.89 -7.00 21.10
C VAL A 324 -38.74 -7.28 20.15
N GLN A 325 -37.78 -6.37 20.10
CA GLN A 325 -36.57 -6.55 19.30
C GLN A 325 -35.75 -7.74 19.80
N ALA A 326 -35.10 -8.44 18.88
CA ALA A 326 -34.13 -9.48 19.21
C ALA A 326 -32.85 -8.86 19.81
N GLU A 327 -32.31 -9.50 20.84
CA GLU A 327 -31.03 -9.15 21.48
C GLU A 327 -29.88 -10.05 21.00
N GLN A 328 -30.20 -11.25 20.50
CA GLN A 328 -29.26 -12.29 20.08
C GLN A 328 -29.87 -13.15 18.97
N TYR A 329 -29.04 -13.64 18.06
CA TYR A 329 -29.46 -14.52 16.97
C TYR A 329 -28.82 -15.91 17.05
N TYR A 330 -29.61 -16.92 16.68
CA TYR A 330 -29.15 -18.30 16.60
C TYR A 330 -29.58 -18.96 15.30
N LEU A 331 -28.65 -19.63 14.61
CA LEU A 331 -28.95 -20.44 13.43
C LEU A 331 -29.09 -21.91 13.82
N ARG A 332 -30.13 -22.57 13.30
CA ARG A 332 -30.30 -24.02 13.34
C ARG A 332 -30.32 -24.54 11.92
N LEU A 333 -29.51 -25.55 11.67
CA LEU A 333 -29.49 -26.27 10.40
C LEU A 333 -29.86 -27.73 10.66
N GLU A 334 -30.86 -28.24 9.94
CA GLU A 334 -31.35 -29.60 10.19
C GLU A 334 -30.24 -30.64 9.96
N GLY A 335 -29.98 -31.46 10.99
CA GLY A 335 -28.95 -32.50 10.96
C GLY A 335 -27.52 -32.02 11.29
N ILE A 336 -27.30 -30.71 11.45
CA ILE A 336 -26.01 -30.11 11.77
C ILE A 336 -26.06 -29.53 13.19
N GLY A 337 -25.08 -29.90 14.03
CA GLY A 337 -25.00 -29.42 15.41
C GLY A 337 -24.05 -28.23 15.47
N GLY A 338 -24.55 -27.10 15.97
CA GLY A 338 -23.77 -25.90 16.25
C GLY A 338 -23.07 -25.93 17.62
N ASP A 339 -22.44 -24.82 17.96
CA ASP A 339 -21.52 -24.66 19.09
C ASP A 339 -22.21 -24.42 20.44
N ILE A 340 -23.52 -24.10 20.45
CA ILE A 340 -24.26 -23.84 21.70
C ILE A 340 -24.45 -25.13 22.52
N GLN A 341 -23.79 -25.17 23.68
CA GLN A 341 -23.69 -26.39 24.50
C GLN A 341 -24.88 -26.63 25.45
N SER A 342 -25.67 -25.62 25.80
CA SER A 342 -26.74 -25.73 26.81
C SER A 342 -27.87 -24.71 26.60
N GLY A 343 -29.03 -24.94 27.21
CA GLY A 343 -30.19 -24.04 27.13
C GLY A 343 -31.19 -24.42 26.04
N ALA A 344 -32.14 -23.53 25.75
CA ALA A 344 -33.22 -23.76 24.78
C ALA A 344 -32.75 -23.86 23.32
N TYR A 345 -31.58 -23.29 23.03
CA TYR A 345 -30.96 -23.26 21.70
C TYR A 345 -29.74 -24.19 21.59
N GLN A 346 -29.66 -25.22 22.44
CA GLN A 346 -28.60 -26.22 22.38
C GLN A 346 -28.51 -26.85 20.97
N GLY A 347 -27.30 -26.92 20.43
CA GLY A 347 -27.03 -27.41 19.08
C GLY A 347 -27.31 -26.39 17.96
N CYS A 348 -27.71 -25.16 18.29
CA CYS A 348 -27.70 -24.05 17.32
C CYS A 348 -26.30 -23.43 17.25
N PHE A 349 -26.07 -22.62 16.22
CA PHE A 349 -24.89 -21.74 16.07
C PHE A 349 -25.25 -20.36 16.63
N ALA A 350 -24.38 -19.75 17.42
CA ALA A 350 -24.45 -18.30 17.60
C ALA A 350 -24.08 -17.62 16.28
N ILE A 351 -24.90 -16.65 15.86
CA ILE A 351 -24.63 -15.86 14.67
C ILE A 351 -24.74 -14.38 15.00
N ASP A 352 -24.05 -13.56 14.22
CA ASP A 352 -24.35 -12.14 14.12
C ASP A 352 -25.64 -11.94 13.31
N ASP A 353 -26.03 -10.69 13.11
CA ASP A 353 -27.31 -10.32 12.51
C ASP A 353 -27.48 -10.91 11.09
N PRO A 354 -28.57 -11.67 10.84
CA PRO A 354 -28.80 -12.30 9.55
C PRO A 354 -29.25 -11.28 8.51
N THR A 355 -28.58 -11.20 7.37
CA THR A 355 -28.96 -10.26 6.31
C THR A 355 -29.76 -10.95 5.20
N PHE A 356 -30.86 -10.31 4.80
CA PHE A 356 -31.65 -10.69 3.63
C PHE A 356 -32.42 -9.49 3.10
N SER A 357 -32.86 -9.57 1.84
CA SER A 357 -33.66 -8.52 1.20
C SER A 357 -34.79 -9.12 0.38
N VAL A 358 -35.89 -8.37 0.31
CA VAL A 358 -36.98 -8.63 -0.62
C VAL A 358 -37.17 -7.39 -1.47
N SER A 359 -37.12 -7.54 -2.78
CA SER A 359 -37.38 -6.45 -3.72
C SER A 359 -38.43 -6.87 -4.74
N HIS A 360 -39.17 -5.91 -5.28
CA HIS A 360 -40.10 -6.20 -6.37
C HIS A 360 -40.30 -4.99 -7.26
N THR A 361 -40.57 -5.24 -8.55
CA THR A 361 -41.06 -4.21 -9.46
C THR A 361 -42.58 -4.34 -9.54
N PRO A 362 -43.36 -3.24 -9.59
CA PRO A 362 -44.80 -3.31 -9.74
C PRO A 362 -45.22 -4.21 -10.92
N GLY A 363 -45.89 -5.33 -10.61
CA GLY A 363 -46.34 -6.33 -11.59
C GLY A 363 -45.38 -7.51 -11.87
N SER A 364 -44.22 -7.59 -11.21
CA SER A 364 -43.32 -8.75 -11.25
C SER A 364 -43.57 -9.74 -10.10
N VAL A 365 -42.95 -10.92 -10.18
CA VAL A 365 -42.78 -11.77 -8.99
C VAL A 365 -41.73 -11.09 -8.09
N PRO A 366 -41.89 -11.08 -6.75
CA PRO A 366 -40.88 -10.57 -5.84
C PRO A 366 -39.59 -11.39 -5.92
N ASP A 367 -38.46 -10.71 -5.81
CA ASP A 367 -37.12 -11.29 -5.78
C ASP A 367 -36.64 -11.36 -4.33
N PHE A 368 -36.20 -12.54 -3.91
CA PHE A 368 -35.70 -12.82 -2.56
C PHE A 368 -34.21 -13.11 -2.65
N SER A 369 -33.39 -12.38 -1.90
CA SER A 369 -31.95 -12.66 -1.86
C SER A 369 -31.65 -13.94 -1.09
N ASN A 370 -30.44 -14.46 -1.27
CA ASN A 370 -29.89 -15.42 -0.31
C ASN A 370 -29.88 -14.79 1.10
N VAL A 371 -29.98 -15.65 2.12
CA VAL A 371 -29.78 -15.26 3.51
C VAL A 371 -28.30 -15.42 3.81
N SER A 372 -27.64 -14.35 4.25
CA SER A 372 -26.25 -14.38 4.68
C SER A 372 -26.16 -14.27 6.20
N VAL A 373 -25.34 -15.12 6.81
CA VAL A 373 -25.13 -15.13 8.27
C VAL A 373 -23.65 -15.23 8.59
N THR A 374 -23.20 -14.46 9.57
CA THR A 374 -21.84 -14.56 10.11
C THR A 374 -21.88 -15.41 11.37
N LEU A 375 -21.09 -16.47 11.44
CA LEU A 375 -21.00 -17.32 12.62
C LEU A 375 -20.10 -16.65 13.67
N ALA A 376 -20.49 -16.70 14.94
CA ALA A 376 -19.71 -16.09 16.02
C ALA A 376 -18.43 -16.89 16.39
N SER A 377 -18.27 -18.12 15.90
CA SER A 377 -17.09 -18.95 16.15
C SER A 377 -16.85 -20.02 15.06
N ASP A 378 -15.60 -20.47 14.94
CA ASP A 378 -15.18 -21.50 13.99
C ASP A 378 -15.51 -22.94 14.44
N ALA A 379 -16.05 -23.12 15.65
CA ALA A 379 -16.15 -24.43 16.30
C ALA A 379 -16.99 -25.45 15.50
N ALA A 380 -17.93 -24.98 14.67
CA ALA A 380 -18.80 -25.83 13.86
C ALA A 380 -18.64 -25.61 12.34
N LEU A 381 -17.64 -24.83 11.93
CA LEU A 381 -17.24 -24.56 10.55
C LEU A 381 -17.02 -25.87 9.75
N HIS A 382 -16.41 -26.87 10.39
CA HIS A 382 -16.03 -28.14 9.79
C HIS A 382 -17.23 -28.97 9.30
N LYS A 383 -18.35 -28.97 10.04
CA LYS A 383 -19.56 -29.72 9.64
C LYS A 383 -20.35 -28.99 8.56
N LEU A 384 -20.23 -27.66 8.51
CA LEU A 384 -20.73 -26.85 7.40
C LEU A 384 -19.95 -27.14 6.11
N PHE A 385 -18.61 -27.15 6.17
CA PHE A 385 -17.75 -27.58 5.07
C PHE A 385 -18.11 -28.98 4.54
N GLN A 386 -18.30 -29.96 5.45
CA GLN A 386 -18.75 -31.30 5.08
C GLN A 386 -20.05 -31.27 4.27
N THR A 387 -21.00 -30.44 4.69
CA THR A 387 -22.31 -30.35 4.05
C THR A 387 -22.21 -29.70 2.68
N ILE A 388 -21.44 -28.62 2.54
CA ILE A 388 -21.18 -27.94 1.26
C ILE A 388 -20.55 -28.90 0.24
N SER A 389 -19.55 -29.69 0.66
CA SER A 389 -18.87 -30.66 -0.20
C SER A 389 -19.78 -31.78 -0.74
N LEU A 390 -20.94 -32.02 -0.13
CA LEU A 390 -21.95 -33.00 -0.53
C LEU A 390 -23.15 -32.36 -1.24
N ALA A 391 -22.89 -31.30 -2.01
CA ALA A 391 -23.84 -30.46 -2.73
C ALA A 391 -24.62 -29.46 -1.85
N GLY A 392 -24.17 -29.18 -0.62
CA GLY A 392 -24.68 -28.10 0.25
C GLY A 392 -26.11 -28.24 0.74
N LYS A 393 -26.76 -29.39 0.55
CA LYS A 393 -28.19 -29.53 0.84
C LYS A 393 -28.45 -29.81 2.30
N VAL A 394 -29.22 -28.94 2.96
CA VAL A 394 -29.89 -29.23 4.23
C VAL A 394 -31.39 -29.18 4.03
N ALA A 395 -32.13 -30.04 4.72
CA ALA A 395 -33.57 -30.14 4.52
C ALA A 395 -34.28 -28.82 4.89
N SER A 396 -33.89 -28.23 6.02
CA SER A 396 -34.39 -26.93 6.49
C SER A 396 -33.35 -26.17 7.31
N ALA A 397 -33.55 -24.86 7.43
CA ALA A 397 -32.82 -23.97 8.33
C ALA A 397 -33.80 -23.09 9.10
N SER A 398 -33.43 -22.67 10.30
CA SER A 398 -34.21 -21.73 11.10
C SER A 398 -33.30 -20.75 11.82
N ILE A 399 -33.58 -19.45 11.70
CA ILE A 399 -32.87 -18.40 12.41
C ILE A 399 -33.81 -17.84 13.48
N PHE A 400 -33.34 -17.80 14.72
CA PHE A 400 -34.09 -17.35 15.89
C PHE A 400 -33.50 -16.03 16.38
N GLY A 401 -34.28 -14.96 16.35
CA GLY A 401 -34.02 -13.74 17.10
C GLY A 401 -34.63 -13.87 18.51
N VAL A 402 -33.82 -13.63 19.53
CA VAL A 402 -34.12 -13.97 20.93
C VAL A 402 -33.98 -12.75 21.81
N ALA A 403 -34.95 -12.52 22.70
CA ALA A 403 -34.92 -11.42 23.65
C ALA A 403 -35.25 -11.85 25.09
N SER A 404 -34.85 -11.03 26.06
CA SER A 404 -35.05 -11.28 27.48
C SER A 404 -36.45 -10.83 27.96
N VAL A 405 -37.46 -11.67 27.76
CA VAL A 405 -38.85 -11.39 28.18
C VAL A 405 -39.16 -12.06 29.53
N ASN A 406 -39.55 -11.28 30.54
CA ASN A 406 -39.83 -11.77 31.91
C ASN A 406 -38.65 -12.55 32.53
N SER A 407 -37.41 -12.08 32.33
CA SER A 407 -36.17 -12.75 32.79
C SER A 407 -35.95 -14.16 32.23
N LYS A 408 -36.56 -14.49 31.07
CA LYS A 408 -36.29 -15.70 30.31
C LYS A 408 -36.00 -15.34 28.86
N GLN A 409 -35.00 -15.98 28.26
CA GLN A 409 -34.79 -15.90 26.81
C GLN A 409 -35.96 -16.57 26.08
N GLN A 410 -36.58 -15.83 25.19
CA GLN A 410 -37.71 -16.29 24.38
C GLN A 410 -37.52 -15.81 22.93
N THR A 411 -37.92 -16.63 21.96
CA THR A 411 -37.93 -16.28 20.54
C THR A 411 -38.93 -15.15 20.29
N VAL A 412 -38.46 -14.08 19.66
CA VAL A 412 -39.27 -12.91 19.27
C VAL A 412 -39.31 -12.71 17.76
N PHE A 413 -38.37 -13.32 17.05
CA PHE A 413 -38.29 -13.41 15.59
C PHE A 413 -37.90 -14.84 15.18
N GLU A 414 -38.54 -15.38 14.15
CA GLU A 414 -38.16 -16.66 13.54
C GLU A 414 -38.23 -16.56 12.01
N LEU A 415 -37.10 -16.81 11.35
CA LEU A 415 -36.99 -16.96 9.90
C LEU A 415 -36.75 -18.45 9.58
N GLY A 416 -37.71 -19.08 8.92
CA GLY A 416 -37.65 -20.48 8.51
C GLY A 416 -37.40 -20.63 7.01
N LEU A 417 -36.50 -21.54 6.64
CA LEU A 417 -36.13 -21.85 5.27
C LEU A 417 -36.31 -23.36 4.99
N ASP A 418 -36.86 -23.72 3.83
CA ASP A 418 -37.09 -25.11 3.39
C ASP A 418 -36.43 -25.37 2.04
N GLY A 419 -35.84 -26.57 1.87
CA GLY A 419 -35.08 -26.92 0.68
C GLY A 419 -33.81 -26.07 0.54
N VAL A 420 -33.02 -26.00 1.61
CA VAL A 420 -31.88 -25.10 1.74
C VAL A 420 -30.64 -25.65 1.05
N LEU A 421 -29.97 -24.78 0.32
CA LEU A 421 -28.67 -24.98 -0.27
C LEU A 421 -27.69 -23.99 0.35
N ILE A 422 -26.64 -24.50 0.99
CA ILE A 422 -25.52 -23.68 1.41
C ILE A 422 -24.70 -23.35 0.17
N THR A 423 -24.61 -22.07 -0.18
CA THR A 423 -24.00 -21.57 -1.42
C THR A 423 -22.56 -21.12 -1.26
N GLU A 424 -22.20 -20.67 -0.06
CA GLU A 424 -20.92 -20.02 0.23
C GLU A 424 -20.51 -20.28 1.68
N LEU A 425 -19.20 -20.42 1.90
CA LEU A 425 -18.57 -20.41 3.22
C LEU A 425 -17.20 -19.75 3.12
N THR A 426 -17.09 -18.54 3.65
CA THR A 426 -15.90 -17.68 3.52
C THR A 426 -15.40 -17.28 4.89
N THR A 427 -14.08 -17.39 5.14
CA THR A 427 -13.43 -16.91 6.36
C THR A 427 -12.75 -15.57 6.08
N THR A 428 -12.70 -14.67 7.06
CA THR A 428 -12.01 -13.38 6.92
C THR A 428 -10.99 -13.21 8.04
N GLU A 429 -9.92 -12.46 7.79
CA GLU A 429 -8.80 -12.30 8.74
C GLU A 429 -9.20 -11.65 10.09
N SER A 430 -10.38 -11.03 10.17
CA SER A 430 -10.86 -10.31 11.37
C SER A 430 -12.31 -10.59 11.78
N GLY A 431 -13.01 -11.51 11.11
CA GLY A 431 -14.44 -11.77 11.33
C GLY A 431 -14.76 -13.27 11.25
N GLY A 432 -15.81 -13.68 11.97
CA GLY A 432 -16.26 -15.07 11.94
C GLY A 432 -16.71 -15.52 10.54
N PRO A 433 -16.84 -16.83 10.29
CA PRO A 433 -17.17 -17.35 8.96
C PRO A 433 -18.53 -16.89 8.45
N VAL A 434 -18.61 -16.47 7.20
CA VAL A 434 -19.86 -16.04 6.55
C VAL A 434 -20.45 -17.20 5.75
N LEU A 435 -21.74 -17.46 5.92
CA LEU A 435 -22.49 -18.55 5.31
C LEU A 435 -23.62 -18.00 4.43
N GLY A 436 -23.62 -18.36 3.14
CA GLY A 436 -24.72 -18.06 2.23
C GLY A 436 -25.73 -19.20 2.17
N LEU A 437 -27.02 -18.89 2.34
CA LEU A 437 -28.14 -19.84 2.28
C LEU A 437 -29.11 -19.46 1.16
N ASP A 438 -29.21 -20.29 0.13
CA ASP A 438 -30.28 -20.30 -0.88
C ASP A 438 -31.37 -21.30 -0.45
N TYR A 439 -32.61 -21.11 -0.90
CA TYR A 439 -33.77 -21.83 -0.38
C TYR A 439 -34.93 -21.85 -1.37
N ALA A 440 -35.76 -22.89 -1.30
CA ALA A 440 -36.94 -23.03 -2.14
C ALA A 440 -38.15 -22.27 -1.58
N ARG A 441 -38.22 -22.15 -0.25
CA ARG A 441 -39.31 -21.47 0.47
C ARG A 441 -38.77 -20.75 1.69
N ILE A 442 -39.44 -19.66 2.02
CA ILE A 442 -39.13 -18.79 3.15
C ILE A 442 -40.40 -18.50 3.93
N GLY A 443 -40.26 -18.40 5.25
CA GLY A 443 -41.33 -18.00 6.16
C GLY A 443 -40.80 -17.15 7.30
N VAL A 444 -41.56 -16.13 7.69
CA VAL A 444 -41.20 -15.19 8.74
C VAL A 444 -42.32 -15.14 9.77
N SER A 445 -41.96 -15.23 11.04
CA SER A 445 -42.86 -15.06 12.19
C SER A 445 -42.26 -14.07 13.19
N THR A 446 -43.06 -13.10 13.63
CA THR A 446 -42.70 -12.16 14.69
C THR A 446 -43.63 -12.34 15.89
N PHE A 447 -43.15 -11.98 17.08
CA PHE A 447 -43.92 -12.10 18.32
C PHE A 447 -43.95 -10.75 19.04
N ALA A 448 -45.15 -10.30 19.41
CA ALA A 448 -45.34 -9.07 20.17
C ALA A 448 -45.53 -9.37 21.66
N PHE A 449 -45.04 -8.49 22.54
CA PHE A 449 -45.33 -8.58 23.97
C PHE A 449 -46.68 -7.95 24.28
N ASP A 450 -47.58 -8.76 24.87
CA ASP A 450 -48.84 -8.29 25.41
C ASP A 450 -48.64 -7.93 26.90
N PRO A 451 -48.59 -6.63 27.26
CA PRO A 451 -48.37 -6.21 28.65
C PRO A 451 -49.56 -6.55 29.56
N VAL A 452 -50.75 -6.80 29.01
CA VAL A 452 -51.93 -7.19 29.78
C VAL A 452 -51.87 -8.68 30.13
N LYS A 453 -51.45 -9.51 29.18
CA LYS A 453 -51.26 -10.96 29.40
C LYS A 453 -49.89 -11.28 30.03
N ASN A 454 -48.98 -10.32 30.08
CA ASN A 454 -47.59 -10.48 30.49
C ASN A 454 -46.88 -11.63 29.74
N ALA A 455 -47.14 -11.76 28.43
CA ALA A 455 -46.70 -12.88 27.61
C ALA A 455 -46.53 -12.44 26.15
N LEU A 456 -45.70 -13.18 25.40
CA LEU A 456 -45.63 -13.02 23.95
C LEU A 456 -46.92 -13.56 23.29
N THR A 457 -47.38 -12.84 22.28
CA THR A 457 -48.48 -13.23 21.39
C THR A 457 -47.97 -13.27 19.96
N SER A 458 -48.28 -14.34 19.23
CA SER A 458 -47.93 -14.50 17.82
C SER A 458 -48.59 -13.42 16.96
N ASN A 459 -47.82 -12.76 16.09
CA ASN A 459 -48.34 -11.93 15.01
C ASN A 459 -48.72 -12.80 13.80
N PRO A 460 -49.38 -12.23 12.77
CA PRO A 460 -49.54 -12.92 11.48
C PRO A 460 -48.17 -13.39 10.97
N SER A 461 -48.11 -14.60 10.42
CA SER A 461 -46.92 -15.15 9.76
C SER A 461 -46.96 -14.93 8.25
N PHE A 462 -45.78 -14.79 7.65
CA PHE A 462 -45.58 -14.67 6.21
C PHE A 462 -44.95 -15.96 5.69
N GLY A 463 -45.32 -16.38 4.48
CA GLY A 463 -44.69 -17.49 3.79
C GLY A 463 -44.74 -17.33 2.28
N PHE A 464 -43.63 -17.67 1.61
CA PHE A 464 -43.50 -17.56 0.17
C PHE A 464 -42.78 -18.78 -0.41
N ASN A 465 -43.31 -19.26 -1.54
CA ASN A 465 -42.72 -20.33 -2.31
C ASN A 465 -42.10 -19.75 -3.58
N ILE A 466 -40.77 -19.64 -3.58
CA ILE A 466 -39.98 -19.01 -4.65
C ILE A 466 -40.18 -19.78 -5.95
N LEU A 467 -40.27 -21.10 -5.88
CA LEU A 467 -40.42 -21.97 -7.06
C LEU A 467 -41.75 -21.79 -7.77
N THR A 468 -42.81 -21.41 -7.04
CA THR A 468 -44.15 -21.21 -7.62
C THR A 468 -44.50 -19.73 -7.82
N GLY A 469 -43.70 -18.82 -7.24
CA GLY A 469 -43.96 -17.38 -7.23
C GLY A 469 -45.23 -17.02 -6.48
N LYS A 470 -45.58 -17.76 -5.41
CA LYS A 470 -46.85 -17.58 -4.67
C LYS A 470 -46.64 -17.50 -3.18
N ALA A 471 -47.41 -16.63 -2.54
CA ALA A 471 -47.62 -16.62 -1.11
C ALA A 471 -48.31 -17.92 -0.67
N GLU A 472 -47.77 -18.56 0.37
CA GLU A 472 -48.27 -19.80 0.96
C GLU A 472 -48.31 -19.63 2.49
N SER A 473 -49.32 -20.20 3.16
CA SER A 473 -49.34 -20.26 4.63
C SER A 473 -48.37 -21.37 5.03
N VAL A 474 -47.18 -21.03 5.50
CA VAL A 474 -46.16 -22.04 5.84
C VAL A 474 -45.70 -21.89 7.28
N ASP A 475 -46.03 -22.88 8.12
CA ASP A 475 -45.30 -23.15 9.36
C ASP A 475 -43.99 -23.85 8.96
N ILE A 476 -42.95 -23.10 8.59
CA ILE A 476 -41.57 -23.63 8.40
C ILE A 476 -40.86 -23.72 9.76
N THR A 477 -41.56 -23.36 10.84
CA THR A 477 -41.06 -23.38 12.22
C THR A 477 -41.02 -24.81 12.75
N GLY A 478 -39.91 -25.52 12.51
CA GLY A 478 -39.67 -26.82 13.15
C GLY A 478 -38.95 -27.86 12.32
N GLY A 479 -37.77 -27.52 11.78
CA GLY A 479 -36.77 -28.54 11.45
C GLY A 479 -36.34 -29.29 12.72
N ALA A 480 -36.13 -30.60 12.62
CA ALA A 480 -35.75 -31.46 13.74
C ALA A 480 -34.62 -30.84 14.60
N GLN A 481 -34.68 -31.06 15.93
CA GLN A 481 -33.67 -30.54 16.85
C GLN A 481 -32.27 -30.94 16.37
N ALA A 482 -31.37 -29.95 16.32
CA ALA A 482 -29.98 -30.18 15.97
C ALA A 482 -29.38 -31.29 16.86
N PRO A 483 -28.53 -32.18 16.32
CA PRO A 483 -27.83 -33.16 17.13
C PRO A 483 -26.96 -32.48 18.19
N ALA A 484 -26.53 -33.25 19.20
CA ALA A 484 -25.66 -32.76 20.27
C ALA A 484 -24.39 -32.07 19.71
N PRO A 485 -23.78 -31.12 20.46
CA PRO A 485 -22.70 -30.28 19.96
C PRO A 485 -21.46 -31.07 19.51
N ALA A 486 -20.75 -30.57 18.49
CA ALA A 486 -19.46 -31.14 18.07
C ALA A 486 -18.33 -30.72 19.04
N VAL A 487 -17.31 -31.57 19.21
CA VAL A 487 -16.10 -31.27 20.00
C VAL A 487 -15.07 -30.62 19.07
N ALA A 488 -14.62 -29.40 19.39
CA ALA A 488 -13.64 -28.66 18.58
C ALA A 488 -12.20 -29.16 18.81
N PRO A 489 -11.35 -29.19 17.76
CA PRO A 489 -9.92 -29.45 17.90
C PRO A 489 -9.20 -28.25 18.57
N GLU A 490 -8.18 -28.53 19.38
CA GLU A 490 -7.31 -27.55 20.05
C GLU A 490 -5.95 -27.38 19.34
N LYS A 491 -5.50 -28.41 18.60
CA LYS A 491 -4.24 -28.44 17.83
C LYS A 491 -4.42 -29.23 16.54
N TYR A 492 -3.63 -28.89 15.53
CA TYR A 492 -3.58 -29.58 14.25
C TYR A 492 -2.18 -30.12 13.95
N TYR A 493 -2.15 -31.28 13.31
CA TYR A 493 -0.94 -31.95 12.83
C TYR A 493 -1.13 -32.34 11.37
N VAL A 494 -0.08 -32.26 10.55
CA VAL A 494 -0.15 -32.64 9.13
C VAL A 494 0.90 -33.68 8.78
N MET A 495 0.47 -34.70 8.05
CA MET A 495 1.29 -35.73 7.43
C MET A 495 1.33 -35.46 5.93
N ILE A 496 2.54 -35.36 5.39
CA ILE A 496 2.76 -35.28 3.95
C ILE A 496 3.42 -36.58 3.51
N GLU A 497 2.77 -37.31 2.60
CA GLU A 497 3.21 -38.66 2.23
C GLU A 497 4.68 -38.66 1.81
N GLY A 498 5.48 -39.51 2.47
CA GLY A 498 6.90 -39.68 2.22
C GLY A 498 7.75 -38.42 2.45
N VAL A 499 7.30 -37.50 3.31
CA VAL A 499 8.11 -36.45 3.93
C VAL A 499 8.02 -36.65 5.44
N THR A 500 9.14 -36.52 6.15
CA THR A 500 9.20 -36.73 7.61
C THR A 500 9.22 -35.38 8.30
N GLY A 501 8.17 -35.06 9.06
CA GLY A 501 8.12 -33.88 9.92
C GLY A 501 8.78 -34.11 11.28
N ASN A 502 8.87 -33.05 12.08
CA ASN A 502 9.60 -32.98 13.34
C ASN A 502 8.73 -32.91 14.60
N SER A 503 7.41 -33.13 14.50
CA SER A 503 6.48 -32.97 15.63
C SER A 503 6.95 -33.74 16.88
N ASP A 504 6.98 -33.03 18.00
CA ASP A 504 7.32 -33.57 19.32
C ASP A 504 6.16 -34.37 19.95
N ASP A 505 4.99 -34.42 19.28
CA ASP A 505 3.84 -35.17 19.79
C ASP A 505 4.02 -36.68 19.62
N PRO A 506 3.94 -37.50 20.69
CA PRO A 506 4.18 -38.94 20.60
C PRO A 506 3.20 -39.69 19.69
N SER A 507 2.00 -39.14 19.45
CA SER A 507 1.00 -39.75 18.55
C SER A 507 1.13 -39.31 17.09
N HIS A 508 1.89 -38.24 16.82
CA HIS A 508 2.15 -37.69 15.49
C HIS A 508 3.66 -37.65 15.18
N ALA A 509 4.45 -38.56 15.74
CA ALA A 509 5.88 -38.64 15.47
C ALA A 509 6.13 -38.82 13.96
N GLY A 510 6.94 -37.92 13.37
CA GLY A 510 7.20 -37.89 11.93
C GLY A 510 6.20 -37.04 11.11
N TRP A 511 5.26 -36.37 11.77
CA TRP A 511 4.34 -35.40 11.18
C TRP A 511 4.84 -33.98 11.48
N PHE A 512 4.19 -32.96 10.92
CA PHE A 512 4.46 -31.55 11.19
C PHE A 512 3.41 -30.98 12.13
N ASP A 513 3.82 -30.04 12.99
CA ASP A 513 2.89 -29.19 13.72
C ASP A 513 2.32 -28.13 12.76
N LEU A 514 1.00 -27.95 12.77
CA LEU A 514 0.30 -27.04 11.85
C LEU A 514 -0.31 -25.87 12.61
N ASP A 515 0.10 -24.65 12.24
CA ASP A 515 -0.39 -23.42 12.87
C ASP A 515 -1.75 -23.02 12.34
N SER A 516 -1.93 -23.08 11.01
CA SER A 516 -3.22 -22.84 10.37
C SER A 516 -3.32 -23.54 9.01
N PHE A 517 -4.55 -23.70 8.52
CA PHE A 517 -4.82 -24.07 7.13
C PHE A 517 -6.08 -23.36 6.63
N ASN A 518 -6.13 -23.08 5.33
CA ASN A 518 -7.29 -22.48 4.67
C ASN A 518 -7.81 -23.40 3.56
N LEU A 519 -9.08 -23.78 3.63
CA LEU A 519 -9.77 -24.60 2.64
C LEU A 519 -11.08 -23.91 2.26
N GLU A 520 -11.12 -23.24 1.12
CA GLU A 520 -12.33 -22.56 0.63
C GLU A 520 -13.12 -23.46 -0.33
N VAL A 521 -14.45 -23.43 -0.22
CA VAL A 521 -15.35 -24.24 -1.05
C VAL A 521 -16.52 -23.41 -1.53
N THR A 522 -16.66 -23.29 -2.85
CA THR A 522 -17.79 -22.61 -3.48
C THR A 522 -18.62 -23.60 -4.28
N ASN A 523 -19.95 -23.46 -4.27
CA ASN A 523 -20.81 -24.28 -5.12
C ASN A 523 -21.25 -23.44 -6.32
N SER A 524 -20.57 -23.60 -7.46
CA SER A 524 -20.84 -22.81 -8.65
C SER A 524 -22.11 -23.32 -9.35
N THR A 525 -23.21 -22.64 -9.07
CA THR A 525 -24.50 -22.65 -9.80
C THR A 525 -25.37 -23.91 -9.74
N LEU A 526 -26.55 -23.80 -9.09
CA LEU A 526 -27.80 -24.25 -9.71
C LEU A 526 -29.02 -23.54 -9.09
N VAL A 527 -29.72 -22.74 -9.89
CA VAL A 527 -31.11 -22.33 -9.64
C VAL A 527 -31.93 -23.59 -9.42
N VAL A 528 -32.68 -23.66 -8.32
CA VAL A 528 -33.51 -24.82 -7.88
C VAL A 528 -34.48 -25.37 -8.95
N ALA A 529 -34.65 -24.68 -10.08
CA ALA A 529 -35.36 -25.15 -11.26
C ALA A 529 -34.56 -26.20 -12.08
N ASN A 530 -34.69 -27.47 -11.68
CA ASN A 530 -34.27 -28.71 -12.39
C ASN A 530 -32.88 -29.28 -12.09
N GLY A 531 -32.68 -29.78 -10.88
CA GLY A 531 -32.12 -31.13 -10.67
C GLY A 531 -30.68 -31.44 -11.11
N GLY A 532 -29.82 -30.46 -11.37
CA GLY A 532 -28.37 -30.65 -11.36
C GLY A 532 -27.82 -30.40 -9.95
N ALA A 533 -26.82 -31.16 -9.50
CA ALA A 533 -25.94 -30.67 -8.44
C ALA A 533 -24.94 -29.73 -9.13
N GLY A 534 -24.79 -28.49 -8.65
CA GLY A 534 -23.63 -27.68 -9.00
C GLY A 534 -22.36 -28.44 -8.64
N GLU A 535 -21.30 -28.27 -9.43
CA GLU A 535 -20.00 -28.85 -9.11
C GLU A 535 -19.34 -27.96 -8.04
N ALA A 536 -19.00 -28.55 -6.90
CA ALA A 536 -18.26 -27.86 -5.86
C ALA A 536 -16.85 -27.54 -6.39
N SER A 537 -16.50 -26.26 -6.40
CA SER A 537 -15.14 -25.78 -6.67
C SER A 537 -14.43 -25.59 -5.33
N PHE A 538 -13.14 -25.87 -5.33
CA PHE A 538 -12.27 -25.70 -4.18
C PHE A 538 -11.11 -24.80 -4.58
N GLU A 539 -10.79 -23.82 -3.74
CA GLU A 539 -9.53 -23.09 -3.87
C GLU A 539 -8.35 -23.97 -3.41
N PRO A 540 -7.11 -23.63 -3.80
CA PRO A 540 -5.93 -24.31 -3.28
C PRO A 540 -5.92 -24.34 -1.74
N LEU A 541 -5.61 -25.49 -1.15
CA LEU A 541 -5.42 -25.61 0.30
C LEU A 541 -4.14 -24.88 0.70
N GLY A 542 -4.25 -23.81 1.47
CA GLY A 542 -3.12 -23.17 2.15
C GLY A 542 -2.79 -23.88 3.46
N LEU A 543 -1.51 -24.16 3.71
CA LEU A 543 -0.97 -24.72 4.94
C LEU A 543 0.09 -23.78 5.50
N THR A 544 0.03 -23.45 6.78
CA THR A 544 1.06 -22.66 7.48
C THR A 544 1.66 -23.47 8.61
N PHE A 545 2.99 -23.59 8.62
CA PHE A 545 3.76 -24.39 9.57
C PHE A 545 4.41 -23.50 10.63
N GLY A 546 4.46 -23.97 11.87
CA GLY A 546 5.00 -23.19 12.99
C GLY A 546 6.53 -23.22 13.14
N ASP A 547 7.25 -23.99 12.30
CA ASP A 547 8.71 -24.05 12.25
C ASP A 547 9.25 -24.41 10.86
N ASP A 548 10.57 -24.23 10.66
CA ASP A 548 11.23 -24.37 9.36
C ASP A 548 11.44 -25.84 8.90
N THR A 549 11.01 -26.78 9.74
CA THR A 549 11.50 -28.14 9.70
C THR A 549 10.73 -28.98 8.68
N GLY A 550 11.30 -29.16 7.50
CA GLY A 550 10.87 -30.14 6.48
C GLY A 550 10.15 -29.54 5.27
N VAL A 551 9.98 -28.21 5.20
CA VAL A 551 9.64 -27.50 3.95
C VAL A 551 10.78 -27.63 2.94
N VAL A 552 12.03 -27.64 3.39
CA VAL A 552 13.20 -27.96 2.55
C VAL A 552 13.10 -29.37 1.93
N ALA A 553 12.70 -30.38 2.70
CA ALA A 553 12.47 -31.75 2.21
C ALA A 553 11.26 -31.86 1.25
N LEU A 554 10.21 -31.08 1.49
CA LEU A 554 9.08 -30.96 0.57
C LEU A 554 9.49 -30.32 -0.75
N THR A 555 10.22 -29.20 -0.67
CA THR A 555 10.78 -28.49 -1.82
C THR A 555 11.67 -29.44 -2.62
N GLN A 556 12.55 -30.22 -1.99
CA GLN A 556 13.36 -31.26 -2.66
C GLN A 556 12.54 -32.35 -3.35
N LYS A 557 11.46 -32.84 -2.72
CA LYS A 557 10.60 -33.87 -3.31
C LYS A 557 9.92 -33.36 -4.58
N ILE A 558 9.45 -32.12 -4.53
CA ILE A 558 8.92 -31.40 -5.68
C ILE A 558 10.03 -31.21 -6.73
N MET A 559 11.24 -30.82 -6.32
CA MET A 559 12.40 -30.62 -7.21
C MET A 559 12.88 -31.90 -7.91
N ALA A 560 12.74 -33.05 -7.26
CA ALA A 560 13.05 -34.35 -7.86
C ALA A 560 11.99 -34.81 -8.89
N GLY A 561 10.92 -34.02 -9.08
CA GLY A 561 9.76 -34.40 -9.89
C GLY A 561 8.90 -35.49 -9.24
N ALA A 562 9.05 -35.73 -7.94
CA ALA A 562 8.26 -36.71 -7.22
C ALA A 562 6.92 -36.07 -6.81
N GLN A 563 5.81 -36.69 -7.21
CA GLN A 563 4.49 -36.21 -6.82
C GLN A 563 4.22 -36.51 -5.34
N ILE A 564 3.64 -35.54 -4.64
CA ILE A 564 3.01 -35.80 -3.34
C ILE A 564 1.70 -36.51 -3.63
N ALA A 565 1.60 -37.78 -3.25
CA ALA A 565 0.43 -38.57 -3.58
C ALA A 565 -0.73 -38.30 -2.61
N SER A 566 -0.45 -38.02 -1.34
CA SER A 566 -1.46 -37.69 -0.34
C SER A 566 -0.95 -36.81 0.80
N VAL A 567 -1.90 -36.10 1.41
CA VAL A 567 -1.73 -35.31 2.64
C VAL A 567 -2.83 -35.71 3.60
N ARG A 568 -2.52 -35.78 4.89
CA ARG A 568 -3.49 -35.94 5.95
C ARG A 568 -3.29 -34.87 7.01
N ILE A 569 -4.37 -34.20 7.40
CA ILE A 569 -4.39 -33.32 8.58
C ILE A 569 -5.23 -33.98 9.66
N GLU A 570 -4.77 -33.98 10.90
CA GLU A 570 -5.54 -34.44 12.07
C GLU A 570 -5.66 -33.30 13.08
N GLY A 571 -6.88 -33.09 13.59
CA GLY A 571 -7.18 -32.15 14.66
C GLY A 571 -7.55 -32.90 15.94
N VAL A 572 -6.90 -32.57 17.06
CA VAL A 572 -7.07 -33.28 18.34
C VAL A 572 -7.69 -32.38 19.42
N ALA A 573 -8.54 -32.93 20.28
CA ALA A 573 -9.13 -32.24 21.43
C ALA A 573 -8.51 -32.69 22.77
N GLY A 574 -8.41 -31.79 23.76
CA GLY A 574 -7.98 -32.11 25.13
C GLY A 574 -6.52 -32.57 25.27
N ASN A 575 -6.27 -33.68 25.98
CA ASN A 575 -4.93 -34.19 26.31
C ASN A 575 -4.16 -34.82 25.11
N LYS A 576 -4.11 -34.12 23.97
CA LYS A 576 -3.27 -34.39 22.79
C LYS A 576 -3.32 -35.84 22.23
N SER A 577 -4.48 -36.48 22.17
CA SER A 577 -4.56 -37.84 21.61
C SER A 577 -5.93 -38.26 21.05
N ASP A 578 -7.01 -37.52 21.35
CA ASP A 578 -8.32 -37.80 20.81
C ASP A 578 -8.51 -37.03 19.48
N VAL A 579 -8.32 -37.72 18.35
CA VAL A 579 -8.57 -37.17 17.01
C VAL A 579 -10.07 -36.93 16.85
N VAL A 580 -10.45 -35.66 16.76
CA VAL A 580 -11.84 -35.21 16.58
C VAL A 580 -12.13 -34.74 15.15
N TYR A 581 -11.06 -34.51 14.38
CA TYR A 581 -11.08 -34.09 12.99
C TYR A 581 -9.97 -34.78 12.19
N GLN A 582 -10.26 -35.13 10.93
CA GLN A 582 -9.26 -35.59 9.98
C GLN A 582 -9.61 -35.08 8.58
N LEU A 583 -8.62 -34.61 7.81
CA LEU A 583 -8.74 -34.25 6.39
C LEU A 583 -7.73 -35.08 5.60
N ASP A 584 -8.23 -35.88 4.67
CA ASP A 584 -7.45 -36.68 3.75
C ASP A 584 -7.53 -36.05 2.35
N LEU A 585 -6.40 -35.81 1.71
CA LEU A 585 -6.31 -35.33 0.33
C LEU A 585 -5.48 -36.28 -0.53
N ASN A 586 -5.82 -36.38 -1.82
CA ASN A 586 -5.09 -37.21 -2.79
C ASN A 586 -5.01 -36.53 -4.17
N GLY A 587 -3.97 -36.88 -4.93
CA GLY A 587 -3.73 -36.34 -6.28
C GLY A 587 -3.34 -34.87 -6.21
N LEU A 588 -2.27 -34.59 -5.45
CA LEU A 588 -1.86 -33.24 -5.11
C LEU A 588 -0.95 -32.62 -6.15
N VAL A 589 -1.07 -31.30 -6.29
CA VAL A 589 -0.12 -30.45 -7.01
C VAL A 589 0.24 -29.28 -6.11
N VAL A 590 1.53 -29.10 -5.84
CA VAL A 590 1.99 -27.91 -5.11
C VAL A 590 2.00 -26.73 -6.06
N THR A 591 1.34 -25.66 -5.64
CA THR A 591 1.12 -24.45 -6.44
C THR A 591 1.95 -23.27 -5.96
N ASN A 592 2.28 -23.23 -4.66
CA ASN A 592 3.16 -22.22 -4.08
C ASN A 592 3.90 -22.78 -2.86
N ILE A 593 5.12 -22.28 -2.61
CA ILE A 593 5.87 -22.41 -1.36
C ILE A 593 6.37 -21.00 -1.05
N ASP A 594 5.98 -20.46 0.09
CA ASP A 594 6.32 -19.11 0.53
C ASP A 594 7.09 -19.15 1.84
N ASP A 595 8.15 -18.36 1.90
CA ASP A 595 8.98 -18.13 3.08
C ASP A 595 9.00 -16.62 3.30
N SER A 596 7.99 -16.12 4.03
CA SER A 596 7.78 -14.68 4.26
C SER A 596 8.28 -14.29 5.65
N ASP A 597 8.61 -13.01 5.85
CA ASP A 597 9.23 -12.38 7.04
C ASP A 597 8.58 -12.57 8.44
N ALA A 598 7.58 -13.46 8.58
CA ALA A 598 6.97 -13.86 9.84
C ALA A 598 7.37 -15.32 10.17
N PRO A 599 7.42 -15.74 11.45
CA PRO A 599 7.83 -17.10 11.77
C PRO A 599 6.82 -18.11 11.20
N GLY A 600 7.19 -18.77 10.11
CA GLY A 600 6.42 -19.86 9.52
C GLY A 600 6.39 -19.85 7.99
N HIS A 601 6.67 -21.01 7.40
CA HIS A 601 6.53 -21.23 5.97
C HIS A 601 5.08 -21.53 5.59
N SER A 602 4.67 -21.16 4.37
CA SER A 602 3.36 -21.53 3.83
C SER A 602 3.46 -22.35 2.54
N ILE A 603 2.54 -23.30 2.36
CA ILE A 603 2.46 -24.17 1.18
C ILE A 603 1.02 -24.17 0.66
N SER A 604 0.85 -23.96 -0.64
CA SER A 604 -0.46 -24.03 -1.30
C SER A 604 -0.58 -25.29 -2.16
N LEU A 605 -1.63 -26.08 -1.95
CA LEU A 605 -1.86 -27.37 -2.58
C LEU A 605 -3.20 -27.43 -3.32
N ASN A 606 -3.16 -27.68 -4.63
CA ASN A 606 -4.33 -28.20 -5.33
C ASN A 606 -4.47 -29.70 -5.11
N PHE A 607 -5.70 -30.21 -5.16
CA PHE A 607 -6.01 -31.62 -4.93
C PHE A 607 -7.12 -32.12 -5.86
N GLN A 608 -7.08 -33.41 -6.20
CA GLN A 608 -8.10 -34.05 -7.04
C GLN A 608 -9.21 -34.69 -6.21
N LYS A 609 -8.90 -35.10 -4.97
CA LYS A 609 -9.85 -35.78 -4.09
C LYS A 609 -9.66 -35.33 -2.66
N VAL A 610 -10.78 -35.19 -1.95
CA VAL A 610 -10.82 -34.78 -0.55
C VAL A 610 -11.78 -35.69 0.22
N VAL A 611 -11.40 -36.11 1.42
CA VAL A 611 -12.29 -36.78 2.40
C VAL A 611 -12.06 -36.17 3.77
N ILE A 612 -13.12 -35.68 4.38
CA ILE A 612 -13.14 -35.16 5.75
C ILE A 612 -13.77 -36.22 6.66
N TYR A 613 -13.21 -36.37 7.86
CA TYR A 613 -13.76 -37.17 8.95
C TYR A 613 -14.01 -36.27 10.15
N SER A 614 -15.18 -36.38 10.74
CA SER A 614 -15.55 -35.61 11.94
C SER A 614 -16.33 -36.47 12.92
N THR A 615 -16.28 -36.13 14.21
CA THR A 615 -17.03 -36.85 15.25
C THR A 615 -18.54 -36.73 15.04
N GLY A 616 -19.18 -37.86 14.73
CA GLY A 616 -20.63 -37.96 14.61
C GLY A 616 -21.33 -38.06 15.98
N THR A 617 -22.66 -38.14 15.98
CA THR A 617 -23.49 -38.26 17.21
C THR A 617 -23.15 -39.44 18.13
N SER A 618 -22.43 -40.45 17.63
CA SER A 618 -21.96 -41.62 18.39
C SER A 618 -20.59 -41.44 19.05
N GLY A 619 -19.91 -40.30 18.83
CA GLY A 619 -18.54 -40.06 19.26
C GLY A 619 -17.47 -40.75 18.40
N SER A 620 -17.84 -41.35 17.26
CA SER A 620 -16.91 -41.93 16.28
C SER A 620 -16.74 -41.02 15.08
N LEU A 621 -15.56 -41.01 14.47
CA LEU A 621 -15.31 -40.31 13.20
C LEU A 621 -16.17 -40.91 12.07
N GLU A 622 -16.96 -40.06 11.42
CA GLU A 622 -17.74 -40.37 10.22
C GLU A 622 -17.09 -39.71 9.00
N ALA A 623 -16.97 -40.45 7.88
CA ALA A 623 -16.23 -40.00 6.70
C ALA A 623 -17.15 -39.47 5.59
N SER A 624 -16.75 -38.40 4.93
CA SER A 624 -17.43 -37.83 3.76
C SER A 624 -16.44 -37.11 2.85
N GLY A 625 -16.57 -37.24 1.54
CA GLY A 625 -15.63 -36.64 0.62
C GLY A 625 -16.12 -36.56 -0.80
N TYR A 626 -15.30 -35.94 -1.65
CA TYR A 626 -15.61 -35.63 -3.04
C TYR A 626 -14.41 -35.93 -3.94
N ASP A 627 -14.67 -36.52 -5.10
CA ASP A 627 -13.71 -36.71 -6.17
C ASP A 627 -13.98 -35.66 -7.25
N LEU A 628 -13.19 -34.58 -7.26
CA LEU A 628 -13.33 -33.43 -8.17
C LEU A 628 -13.17 -33.86 -9.63
N THR A 629 -12.47 -34.95 -9.91
CA THR A 629 -12.26 -35.44 -11.28
C THR A 629 -13.48 -36.16 -11.86
N THR A 630 -14.36 -36.67 -10.98
CA THR A 630 -15.54 -37.45 -11.41
C THR A 630 -16.87 -36.83 -11.00
N GLY A 631 -16.84 -35.78 -10.17
CA GLY A 631 -18.01 -35.12 -9.60
C GLY A 631 -18.80 -36.02 -8.64
N LYS A 632 -18.16 -37.01 -8.00
CA LYS A 632 -18.83 -38.04 -7.18
C LYS A 632 -18.39 -38.01 -5.72
N ALA A 633 -19.34 -38.30 -4.83
CA ALA A 633 -19.07 -38.53 -3.43
C ALA A 633 -18.20 -39.78 -3.21
N ILE A 634 -17.25 -39.67 -2.29
CA ILE A 634 -16.35 -40.72 -1.80
C ILE A 634 -16.35 -40.70 -0.26
N ASN A 635 -15.91 -41.77 0.40
CA ASN A 635 -15.92 -41.87 1.87
C ASN A 635 -14.63 -42.43 2.46
N LYS A 636 -13.59 -42.56 1.63
CA LYS A 636 -12.27 -43.02 2.03
C LYS A 636 -11.24 -42.67 0.97
N LEU A 637 -10.04 -42.31 1.40
CA LEU A 637 -8.86 -42.20 0.55
C LEU A 637 -7.77 -43.17 0.99
N ALA A 638 -6.89 -43.50 0.05
CA ALA A 638 -5.63 -44.14 0.37
C ALA A 638 -4.63 -43.04 0.74
N ILE A 639 -4.08 -43.14 1.94
CA ILE A 639 -3.08 -42.23 2.49
C ILE A 639 -1.80 -43.02 2.73
N GLY A 640 -0.66 -42.43 2.37
CA GLY A 640 0.65 -43.02 2.59
C GLY A 640 1.15 -42.91 4.02
N ASP A 641 2.44 -43.22 4.23
CA ASP A 641 3.14 -43.12 5.51
C ASP A 641 3.99 -41.83 5.51
N PRO A 642 4.14 -41.08 6.61
CA PRO A 642 5.26 -40.15 6.77
C PRO A 642 6.54 -40.95 6.56
N GLY A 643 7.44 -40.51 5.70
CA GLY A 643 8.56 -41.35 5.26
C GLY A 643 9.39 -41.93 6.43
N ALA A 644 9.97 -43.12 6.26
CA ALA A 644 11.03 -43.63 7.14
C ALA A 644 12.38 -43.18 6.58
N GLY A 645 12.83 -41.98 6.96
CA GLY A 645 14.05 -41.38 6.43
C GLY A 645 14.88 -40.66 7.51
N PRO A 646 16.20 -40.51 7.29
CA PRO A 646 17.06 -39.71 8.15
C PRO A 646 16.57 -38.25 8.23
N GLN A 647 16.60 -37.65 9.42
CA GLN A 647 16.24 -36.26 9.67
C GLN A 647 17.29 -35.31 9.06
N GLU A 648 16.89 -34.16 8.53
CA GLU A 648 17.83 -33.19 7.92
C GLU A 648 18.59 -32.40 9.00
N LEU A 649 19.84 -32.00 8.67
CA LEU A 649 20.58 -31.03 9.48
C LEU A 649 20.04 -29.62 9.18
N GLN A 650 19.82 -28.81 10.21
CA GLN A 650 19.26 -27.46 10.08
C GLN A 650 20.34 -26.42 9.78
N ALA A 651 20.17 -25.65 8.70
CA ALA A 651 21.04 -24.52 8.43
C ALA A 651 20.65 -23.35 9.34
N THR A 652 21.63 -22.71 9.96
CA THR A 652 21.45 -21.49 10.77
C THR A 652 22.26 -20.31 10.19
N LYS A 653 23.11 -20.58 9.19
CA LYS A 653 23.94 -19.59 8.48
C LYS A 653 24.04 -19.93 7.01
N TYR A 654 24.07 -18.89 6.17
CA TYR A 654 24.12 -18.99 4.71
C TYR A 654 25.33 -18.25 4.13
N PHE A 655 25.98 -18.84 3.13
CA PHE A 655 27.14 -18.27 2.45
C PHE A 655 27.01 -18.42 0.94
N LEU A 656 27.33 -17.37 0.19
CA LEU A 656 27.27 -17.35 -1.27
C LEU A 656 28.68 -17.15 -1.87
N ALA A 657 29.03 -18.01 -2.82
CA ALA A 657 30.21 -17.89 -3.65
C ALA A 657 29.81 -17.72 -5.12
N ILE A 658 30.39 -16.71 -5.76
CA ILE A 658 30.27 -16.47 -7.19
C ILE A 658 31.67 -16.42 -7.77
N ASP A 659 31.91 -17.11 -8.89
CA ASP A 659 33.25 -17.21 -9.48
C ASP A 659 33.89 -15.84 -9.73
N GLY A 660 35.01 -15.56 -9.06
CA GLY A 660 35.75 -14.30 -9.17
C GLY A 660 35.21 -13.13 -8.34
N VAL A 661 34.18 -13.33 -7.52
CA VAL A 661 33.65 -12.35 -6.56
C VAL A 661 34.25 -12.62 -5.19
N ASP A 662 34.85 -11.59 -4.58
CA ASP A 662 35.50 -11.66 -3.28
C ASP A 662 34.54 -11.17 -2.18
N GLY A 663 34.29 -11.99 -1.18
CA GLY A 663 33.48 -11.65 0.00
C GLY A 663 34.29 -11.46 1.29
N SER A 664 33.64 -10.98 2.35
CA SER A 664 34.25 -10.69 3.65
C SER A 664 34.17 -11.80 4.69
N SER A 665 33.45 -12.90 4.44
CA SER A 665 33.08 -13.83 5.51
C SER A 665 34.29 -14.40 6.26
N ARG A 666 34.18 -14.38 7.60
CA ARG A 666 35.13 -14.99 8.55
C ARG A 666 34.48 -16.04 9.45
N ASP A 667 33.19 -16.24 9.28
CA ASP A 667 32.32 -16.96 10.21
C ASP A 667 32.57 -18.46 10.23
N ASP A 668 33.04 -19.00 9.11
CA ASP A 668 33.43 -20.40 8.98
C ASP A 668 34.76 -20.56 8.22
N ARG A 669 35.49 -21.63 8.55
CA ARG A 669 36.80 -21.91 7.97
C ARG A 669 36.71 -22.32 6.49
N ALA A 670 35.63 -22.98 6.07
CA ALA A 670 35.43 -23.43 4.69
C ALA A 670 34.85 -22.33 3.78
N HIS A 671 34.09 -21.39 4.36
CA HIS A 671 33.45 -20.28 3.66
C HIS A 671 34.22 -18.96 3.77
N LYS A 672 35.48 -19.02 4.22
CA LYS A 672 36.31 -17.82 4.34
C LYS A 672 36.48 -17.14 2.99
N GLY A 673 36.06 -15.88 2.89
CA GLY A 673 36.09 -15.09 1.65
C GLY A 673 34.83 -15.22 0.78
N TRP A 674 33.80 -15.91 1.24
CA TRP A 674 32.47 -15.93 0.62
C TRP A 674 31.65 -14.72 1.08
N LEU A 675 30.53 -14.46 0.42
CA LEU A 675 29.55 -13.46 0.82
C LEU A 675 28.68 -14.03 1.95
N ASP A 676 28.47 -13.27 3.02
CA ASP A 676 27.53 -13.61 4.09
C ASP A 676 26.10 -13.31 3.60
N VAL A 677 25.18 -14.26 3.77
CA VAL A 677 23.80 -14.18 3.28
C VAL A 677 22.83 -14.14 4.46
N ALA A 678 21.95 -13.13 4.47
CA ALA A 678 20.87 -13.02 5.44
C ALA A 678 19.69 -13.90 5.04
N ASP A 679 19.32 -13.85 3.75
CA ASP A 679 18.13 -14.51 3.24
C ASP A 679 18.26 -14.81 1.73
N PHE A 680 17.47 -15.75 1.22
CA PHE A 680 17.37 -16.05 -0.20
C PHE A 680 16.00 -16.64 -0.57
N SER A 681 15.52 -16.38 -1.79
CA SER A 681 14.28 -16.95 -2.30
C SER A 681 14.47 -17.54 -3.71
N ILE A 682 13.71 -18.59 -4.03
CA ILE A 682 13.68 -19.21 -5.37
C ILE A 682 12.23 -19.29 -5.81
N GLN A 683 11.88 -18.54 -6.86
CA GLN A 683 10.52 -18.56 -7.41
C GLN A 683 10.23 -19.90 -8.11
N LEU A 684 9.00 -20.42 -8.00
CA LEU A 684 8.54 -21.64 -8.69
C LEU A 684 7.35 -21.32 -9.61
N ASP A 685 7.54 -21.42 -10.92
CA ASP A 685 6.46 -21.30 -11.89
C ASP A 685 5.86 -22.69 -12.16
N ALA A 686 4.77 -23.01 -11.46
CA ALA A 686 3.99 -24.22 -11.72
C ALA A 686 2.99 -24.00 -12.89
N PRO A 687 2.83 -24.96 -13.83
CA PRO A 687 1.80 -24.85 -14.84
C PRO A 687 0.40 -24.97 -14.23
N ALA A 688 -0.49 -24.06 -14.62
CA ALA A 688 -1.85 -23.89 -14.09
C ALA A 688 -2.84 -25.06 -14.35
N ASP A 689 -2.42 -26.18 -14.95
CA ASP A 689 -3.33 -27.17 -15.52
C ASP A 689 -3.30 -28.51 -14.75
N LEU A 690 -4.37 -28.79 -13.99
CA LEU A 690 -4.57 -30.03 -13.22
C LEU A 690 -4.80 -31.22 -14.17
N GLY A 691 -3.73 -31.96 -14.47
CA GLY A 691 -3.83 -33.23 -15.20
C GLY A 691 -2.74 -33.48 -16.25
N VAL A 692 -1.87 -32.51 -16.49
CA VAL A 692 -0.68 -32.72 -17.32
C VAL A 692 0.51 -32.92 -16.39
N ALA A 693 1.37 -33.90 -16.68
CA ALA A 693 2.72 -33.94 -16.11
C ALA A 693 3.52 -32.74 -16.67
N GLY A 694 3.11 -31.52 -16.32
CA GLY A 694 3.75 -30.26 -16.65
C GLY A 694 4.79 -29.97 -15.58
N LYS A 695 6.05 -29.88 -16.02
CA LYS A 695 7.22 -29.73 -15.17
C LYS A 695 7.29 -28.29 -14.68
N THR A 696 7.47 -28.09 -13.37
CA THR A 696 7.74 -26.79 -12.74
C THR A 696 8.94 -26.13 -13.43
N ASP A 697 8.79 -24.88 -13.87
CA ASP A 697 9.91 -24.05 -14.27
C ASP A 697 10.40 -23.30 -13.03
N TYR A 698 11.70 -23.20 -12.85
CA TYR A 698 12.26 -22.45 -11.72
C TYR A 698 12.39 -21.01 -12.17
N GLY A 699 12.01 -20.04 -11.34
CA GLY A 699 12.30 -18.63 -11.56
C GLY A 699 13.70 -18.25 -11.03
N PRO A 700 14.05 -16.96 -11.02
CA PRO A 700 15.34 -16.48 -10.51
C PRO A 700 15.60 -16.85 -9.04
N LEU A 701 16.87 -16.85 -8.65
CA LEU A 701 17.32 -16.91 -7.26
C LEU A 701 17.61 -15.48 -6.78
N ASP A 702 16.88 -15.00 -5.79
CA ASP A 702 17.16 -13.75 -5.11
C ASP A 702 17.94 -14.02 -3.82
N VAL A 703 18.99 -13.25 -3.54
CA VAL A 703 19.83 -13.43 -2.34
C VAL A 703 20.16 -12.09 -1.70
N THR A 704 19.91 -11.97 -0.40
CA THR A 704 20.25 -10.79 0.40
C THR A 704 21.62 -10.95 1.05
N VAL A 705 22.57 -10.12 0.64
CA VAL A 705 23.97 -10.12 1.11
C VAL A 705 24.16 -9.07 2.22
N VAL A 706 24.85 -9.45 3.30
CA VAL A 706 24.95 -8.65 4.55
C VAL A 706 26.15 -7.67 4.56
N SER A 707 26.80 -7.43 3.42
CA SER A 707 27.90 -6.47 3.31
C SER A 707 28.12 -6.00 1.87
N ASP A 708 28.71 -4.83 1.69
CA ASP A 708 29.02 -4.26 0.38
C ASP A 708 30.20 -4.94 -0.33
N THR A 709 30.75 -6.01 0.25
CA THR A 709 31.84 -6.76 -0.39
C THR A 709 31.37 -7.48 -1.64
N GLY A 710 32.25 -7.58 -2.65
CA GLY A 710 31.93 -8.20 -3.93
C GLY A 710 31.08 -7.36 -4.89
N LEU A 711 30.44 -6.29 -4.41
CA LEU A 711 29.50 -5.47 -5.17
C LEU A 711 30.04 -4.96 -6.52
N SER A 712 31.24 -4.37 -6.53
CA SER A 712 31.84 -3.84 -7.77
C SER A 712 32.02 -4.91 -8.83
N LYS A 713 32.28 -6.15 -8.42
CA LYS A 713 32.46 -7.28 -9.32
C LYS A 713 31.11 -7.79 -9.85
N LEU A 714 30.07 -7.74 -9.03
CA LEU A 714 28.70 -8.08 -9.43
C LEU A 714 28.15 -7.06 -10.45
N LEU A 715 28.42 -5.76 -10.26
CA LEU A 715 28.09 -4.71 -11.23
C LEU A 715 28.85 -4.88 -12.56
N GLU A 716 30.12 -5.33 -12.52
CA GLU A 716 30.86 -5.74 -13.72
C GLU A 716 30.20 -6.93 -14.41
N TYR A 717 29.74 -7.93 -13.66
CA TYR A 717 29.12 -9.14 -14.22
C TYR A 717 27.79 -8.82 -14.89
N MET A 718 26.94 -8.05 -14.21
CA MET A 718 25.67 -7.57 -14.75
C MET A 718 25.87 -6.78 -16.05
N SER A 719 26.79 -5.81 -16.07
CA SER A 719 27.06 -4.98 -17.26
C SER A 719 27.74 -5.75 -18.40
N SER A 720 28.52 -6.80 -18.09
CA SER A 720 29.16 -7.64 -19.10
C SER A 720 28.24 -8.70 -19.71
N GLY A 721 27.16 -9.07 -19.02
CA GLY A 721 26.21 -10.12 -19.41
C GLY A 721 26.86 -11.50 -19.53
N LYS A 722 27.99 -11.74 -18.85
CA LYS A 722 28.67 -13.04 -18.84
C LYS A 722 28.07 -13.94 -17.77
N SER A 723 28.09 -15.25 -18.04
CA SER A 723 27.65 -16.25 -17.08
C SER A 723 28.78 -16.69 -16.16
N HIS A 724 28.42 -17.04 -14.93
CA HIS A 724 29.33 -17.43 -13.85
C HIS A 724 28.80 -18.69 -13.13
N ASN A 725 29.68 -19.41 -12.46
CA ASN A 725 29.27 -20.48 -11.55
C ASN A 725 28.96 -19.88 -10.18
N VAL A 726 27.88 -20.34 -9.56
CA VAL A 726 27.43 -19.87 -8.25
C VAL A 726 27.21 -21.05 -7.33
N LYS A 727 27.51 -20.86 -6.05
CA LYS A 727 27.26 -21.84 -4.99
C LYS A 727 26.77 -21.13 -3.74
N LEU A 728 25.66 -21.59 -3.17
CA LEU A 728 25.09 -21.14 -1.90
C LEU A 728 25.11 -22.31 -0.93
N ASP A 729 25.76 -22.16 0.22
CA ASP A 729 25.85 -23.19 1.26
C ASP A 729 25.11 -22.73 2.52
N GLY A 730 24.22 -23.60 3.02
CA GLY A 730 23.61 -23.48 4.34
C GLY A 730 24.30 -24.43 5.32
N ILE A 731 24.74 -23.92 6.47
CA ILE A 731 25.43 -24.72 7.50
C ILE A 731 24.78 -24.59 8.87
N THR A 732 24.94 -25.62 9.69
CA THR A 732 24.55 -25.64 11.12
C THR A 732 25.48 -24.75 11.96
N ASP A 733 25.06 -24.44 13.19
CA ASP A 733 25.89 -23.74 14.19
C ASP A 733 27.25 -24.43 14.48
N ASP A 734 27.33 -25.75 14.30
CA ASP A 734 28.56 -26.53 14.46
C ASP A 734 29.36 -26.71 13.16
N SER A 735 29.09 -25.84 12.17
CA SER A 735 29.78 -25.75 10.87
C SER A 735 29.68 -27.00 10.00
N LYS A 736 28.59 -27.76 10.09
CA LYS A 736 28.31 -28.86 9.18
C LYS A 736 27.43 -28.36 8.04
N LEU A 737 27.73 -28.81 6.82
CA LEU A 737 26.89 -28.54 5.66
C LEU A 737 25.50 -29.14 5.88
N ALA A 738 24.48 -28.30 5.94
CA ALA A 738 23.07 -28.69 5.99
C ALA A 738 22.54 -28.87 4.57
N TYR A 739 22.75 -27.89 3.69
CA TYR A 739 22.49 -28.03 2.25
C TYR A 739 23.38 -27.10 1.41
N SER A 740 23.39 -27.33 0.09
CA SER A 740 24.20 -26.61 -0.90
C SER A 740 23.40 -26.47 -2.21
N VAL A 741 23.28 -25.26 -2.74
CA VAL A 741 22.69 -24.95 -4.05
C VAL A 741 23.79 -24.52 -4.99
N GLU A 742 23.90 -25.17 -6.14
CA GLU A 742 24.88 -24.86 -7.19
C GLU A 742 24.13 -24.41 -8.43
N LEU A 743 24.50 -23.26 -9.01
CA LEU A 743 23.92 -22.76 -10.26
C LEU A 743 24.96 -22.80 -11.38
N GLY A 744 24.51 -23.26 -12.55
CA GLY A 744 25.30 -23.32 -13.78
C GLY A 744 24.79 -22.32 -14.82
N ASP A 745 25.73 -21.65 -15.47
CA ASP A 745 25.48 -20.59 -16.44
C ASP A 745 24.60 -19.45 -15.85
N ALA A 746 24.92 -19.00 -14.63
CA ALA A 746 24.14 -17.98 -13.93
C ALA A 746 24.54 -16.56 -14.35
N PHE A 747 23.56 -15.66 -14.46
CA PHE A 747 23.70 -14.26 -14.81
C PHE A 747 23.20 -13.39 -13.66
N VAL A 748 23.95 -12.33 -13.33
CA VAL A 748 23.45 -11.29 -12.43
C VAL A 748 22.49 -10.42 -13.22
N THR A 749 21.22 -10.40 -12.86
CA THR A 749 20.16 -9.68 -13.60
C THR A 749 19.64 -8.45 -12.86
N GLY A 750 19.77 -8.41 -11.54
CA GLY A 750 19.40 -7.28 -10.69
C GLY A 750 20.32 -7.18 -9.47
N ILE A 751 20.63 -5.96 -9.06
CA ILE A 751 21.23 -5.64 -7.76
C ILE A 751 20.44 -4.47 -7.18
N THR A 752 19.94 -4.66 -5.98
CA THR A 752 19.13 -3.66 -5.27
C THR A 752 19.71 -3.46 -3.89
N ASP A 753 19.87 -2.21 -3.47
CA ASP A 753 20.30 -1.91 -2.11
C ASP A 753 19.31 -2.41 -1.05
N THR A 754 19.80 -2.68 0.15
CA THR A 754 18.95 -2.91 1.32
C THR A 754 19.11 -1.74 2.28
N ASP A 755 18.12 -1.47 3.14
CA ASP A 755 18.24 -0.39 4.14
C ASP A 755 19.29 -0.76 5.23
N GLY A 756 20.59 -0.72 4.89
CA GLY A 756 21.72 -1.16 5.72
C GLY A 756 22.98 -1.47 4.91
N PRO A 757 24.08 -1.95 5.53
CA PRO A 757 25.28 -2.36 4.82
C PRO A 757 25.05 -3.70 4.11
N GLY A 758 24.45 -3.71 2.92
CA GLY A 758 24.11 -4.93 2.19
C GLY A 758 23.29 -4.68 0.94
N TYR A 759 23.14 -5.71 0.11
CA TYR A 759 22.39 -5.62 -1.15
C TYR A 759 21.71 -6.95 -1.48
N SER A 760 20.58 -6.90 -2.17
CA SER A 760 19.97 -8.05 -2.82
C SER A 760 20.57 -8.26 -4.21
N VAL A 761 20.82 -9.51 -4.58
CA VAL A 761 21.26 -9.91 -5.92
C VAL A 761 20.28 -10.92 -6.52
N THR A 762 19.77 -10.60 -7.71
CA THR A 762 18.94 -11.51 -8.50
C THR A 762 19.82 -12.26 -9.50
N LEU A 763 19.75 -13.59 -9.46
CA LEU A 763 20.50 -14.50 -10.29
C LEU A 763 19.56 -15.33 -11.15
N ASP A 764 19.59 -15.12 -12.46
CA ASP A 764 18.95 -16.05 -13.41
C ASP A 764 19.95 -17.10 -13.88
N TYR A 765 19.49 -18.30 -14.24
CA TYR A 765 20.35 -19.43 -14.51
C TYR A 765 19.71 -20.45 -15.44
N THR A 766 20.53 -21.31 -16.06
CA THR A 766 20.01 -22.39 -16.91
C THR A 766 20.08 -23.76 -16.24
N LYS A 767 20.86 -23.90 -15.16
CA LYS A 767 21.04 -25.15 -14.42
C LYS A 767 21.08 -24.90 -12.91
N ILE A 768 20.45 -25.76 -12.12
CA ILE A 768 20.45 -25.73 -10.64
C ILE A 768 20.62 -27.13 -10.06
N GLU A 769 21.55 -27.35 -9.13
CA GLU A 769 21.73 -28.61 -8.38
C GLU A 769 21.67 -28.30 -6.89
N VAL A 770 20.88 -29.06 -6.14
CA VAL A 770 20.72 -28.94 -4.69
C VAL A 770 21.22 -30.23 -4.03
N THR A 771 22.09 -30.08 -3.03
CA THR A 771 22.62 -31.15 -2.19
C THR A 771 22.19 -30.93 -0.75
N THR A 772 21.64 -31.93 -0.08
CA THR A 772 21.23 -31.83 1.34
C THR A 772 21.90 -32.92 2.16
N SER A 773 22.35 -32.58 3.36
CA SER A 773 22.90 -33.51 4.32
C SER A 773 21.81 -34.03 5.26
N THR A 774 21.79 -35.35 5.45
CA THR A 774 20.83 -36.04 6.30
C THR A 774 21.53 -36.69 7.48
N PHE A 775 20.84 -36.86 8.60
CA PHE A 775 21.28 -37.53 9.82
C PHE A 775 20.19 -38.48 10.34
N ASP A 776 20.52 -39.76 10.46
CA ASP A 776 19.65 -40.73 11.09
C ASP A 776 19.82 -40.67 12.61
N SER A 777 18.80 -40.19 13.33
CA SER A 777 18.83 -40.07 14.79
C SER A 777 18.81 -41.43 15.53
N ALA A 778 18.38 -42.51 14.86
CA ALA A 778 18.35 -43.86 15.42
C ALA A 778 19.68 -44.61 15.24
N THR A 779 20.40 -44.37 14.14
CA THR A 779 21.68 -45.06 13.83
C THR A 779 22.91 -44.18 14.04
N GLY A 780 22.74 -42.85 14.10
CA GLY A 780 23.82 -41.88 14.18
C GLY A 780 24.60 -41.70 12.87
N GLU A 781 24.10 -42.21 11.75
CA GLU A 781 24.74 -42.14 10.44
C GLU A 781 24.36 -40.85 9.69
N SER A 782 25.36 -40.18 9.08
CA SER A 782 25.14 -39.02 8.20
C SER A 782 25.28 -39.40 6.72
N GLY A 783 24.41 -38.86 5.87
CA GLY A 783 24.37 -39.06 4.43
C GLY A 783 24.14 -37.75 3.66
N THR A 784 24.16 -37.80 2.32
CA THR A 784 23.77 -36.66 1.46
C THR A 784 22.86 -37.12 0.33
N ILE A 785 21.92 -36.25 -0.07
CA ILE A 785 21.00 -36.42 -1.20
C ILE A 785 21.29 -35.29 -2.20
N LYS A 786 21.27 -35.60 -3.51
CA LYS A 786 21.53 -34.63 -4.59
C LYS A 786 20.44 -34.68 -5.65
N ALA A 787 19.93 -33.52 -6.07
CA ALA A 787 18.97 -33.36 -7.17
C ALA A 787 19.36 -32.15 -8.04
N GLY A 788 19.34 -32.28 -9.37
CA GLY A 788 19.68 -31.15 -10.25
C GLY A 788 18.83 -31.08 -11.50
N TRP A 789 18.61 -29.88 -12.01
CA TRP A 789 17.73 -29.53 -13.13
C TRP A 789 18.46 -28.69 -14.17
N ASP A 790 18.24 -29.01 -15.45
CA ASP A 790 18.69 -28.21 -16.60
C ASP A 790 17.45 -27.69 -17.35
N ARG A 791 17.23 -26.36 -17.33
CA ARG A 791 16.10 -25.68 -17.96
C ARG A 791 16.14 -25.82 -19.49
N ALA A 792 17.32 -25.76 -20.10
CA ALA A 792 17.49 -25.86 -21.54
C ALA A 792 17.21 -27.29 -22.07
N MET A 793 17.57 -28.30 -21.30
CA MET A 793 17.30 -29.71 -21.62
C MET A 793 15.96 -30.23 -21.08
N GLN A 794 15.30 -29.45 -20.21
CA GLN A 794 14.09 -29.82 -19.47
C GLN A 794 14.19 -31.20 -18.80
N LYS A 795 15.31 -31.46 -18.14
CA LYS A 795 15.62 -32.78 -17.57
C LYS A 795 16.45 -32.67 -16.29
N VAL A 796 16.21 -33.61 -15.38
CA VAL A 796 17.09 -33.86 -14.23
C VAL A 796 18.46 -34.35 -14.70
N THR A 797 19.51 -33.60 -14.41
CA THR A 797 20.90 -33.94 -14.72
C THR A 797 21.82 -33.53 -13.59
N LYS A 798 22.78 -34.40 -13.25
CA LYS A 798 23.88 -34.05 -12.35
C LYS A 798 24.83 -33.12 -13.07
N PHE A 799 25.22 -32.02 -12.45
CA PHE A 799 26.29 -31.17 -12.96
C PHE A 799 27.22 -30.77 -11.82
N ASP A 800 28.50 -30.65 -12.14
CA ASP A 800 29.57 -30.35 -11.19
C ASP A 800 30.03 -28.93 -11.51
N VAL A 801 29.82 -27.96 -10.63
CA VAL A 801 30.47 -26.64 -10.79
C VAL A 801 31.96 -26.79 -10.49
N SER A 802 32.80 -26.20 -11.35
CA SER A 802 34.24 -26.15 -11.08
C SER A 802 34.49 -25.41 -9.76
N PRO A 803 35.55 -25.75 -8.98
CA PRO A 803 35.79 -25.15 -7.67
C PRO A 803 35.89 -23.63 -7.80
N ILE A 804 34.99 -22.93 -7.10
CA ILE A 804 34.96 -21.48 -7.03
C ILE A 804 36.14 -21.02 -6.18
N VAL A 805 36.98 -20.14 -6.73
CA VAL A 805 38.13 -19.58 -6.03
C VAL A 805 37.77 -18.19 -5.51
N ALA A 806 37.32 -18.11 -4.27
CA ALA A 806 37.18 -16.85 -3.55
C ALA A 806 38.54 -16.35 -3.06
N LYS A 807 38.87 -15.07 -3.24
CA LYS A 807 40.00 -14.42 -2.55
C LYS A 807 39.47 -13.57 -1.40
N THR A 808 40.29 -13.44 -0.36
CA THR A 808 39.97 -12.65 0.83
C THR A 808 40.10 -11.14 0.53
N ALA A 809 39.01 -10.38 0.63
CA ALA A 809 39.06 -8.93 0.83
C ALA A 809 39.13 -8.63 2.34
N ASP A 810 40.00 -7.72 2.78
CA ASP A 810 40.40 -7.63 4.20
C ASP A 810 39.61 -6.59 5.02
N THR A 811 38.77 -5.71 4.44
CA THR A 811 38.09 -4.66 5.24
C THR A 811 36.86 -4.05 4.57
N SER A 812 35.72 -4.07 5.27
CA SER A 812 34.51 -3.28 4.93
C SER A 812 34.59 -1.88 5.57
N PRO A 813 33.99 -0.84 4.95
CA PRO A 813 33.84 0.47 5.57
C PRO A 813 33.06 0.40 6.88
N THR A 814 33.44 1.24 7.84
CA THR A 814 32.74 1.45 9.12
C THR A 814 32.10 2.83 9.23
N ALA A 815 32.41 3.73 8.30
CA ALA A 815 31.83 5.06 8.17
C ALA A 815 31.93 5.51 6.71
N TYR A 816 31.02 6.39 6.29
CA TYR A 816 30.98 6.98 4.96
C TYR A 816 30.98 8.51 5.03
N TYR A 817 31.68 9.15 4.10
CA TYR A 817 31.77 10.61 3.99
C TYR A 817 31.61 11.01 2.53
N MET A 818 30.94 12.14 2.27
CA MET A 818 30.70 12.63 0.92
C MET A 818 31.18 14.06 0.77
N VAL A 819 31.85 14.35 -0.35
CA VAL A 819 32.08 15.71 -0.81
C VAL A 819 31.30 15.96 -2.11
N VAL A 820 30.68 17.13 -2.16
CA VAL A 820 29.92 17.60 -3.32
C VAL A 820 30.60 18.87 -3.81
N ASP A 821 30.91 18.91 -5.11
CA ASP A 821 31.64 20.04 -5.70
C ASP A 821 30.92 21.38 -5.46
N GLY A 822 31.65 22.33 -4.86
CA GLY A 822 31.15 23.67 -4.51
C GLY A 822 30.20 23.77 -3.32
N VAL A 823 30.08 22.72 -2.49
CA VAL A 823 29.19 22.66 -1.32
C VAL A 823 29.99 22.35 -0.05
N HIS A 824 29.72 23.06 1.04
CA HIS A 824 30.34 22.81 2.35
C HIS A 824 29.47 21.87 3.20
N GLY A 825 30.02 20.72 3.61
CA GLY A 825 29.42 19.83 4.60
C GLY A 825 29.74 20.20 6.05
N ASP A 826 29.36 19.33 6.98
CA ASP A 826 29.25 19.59 8.42
C ASP A 826 30.53 19.31 9.24
N ARG A 827 31.50 18.59 8.68
CA ARG A 827 32.70 18.17 9.44
C ARG A 827 33.78 19.26 9.48
N ASP A 828 34.43 19.46 10.63
CA ASP A 828 35.53 20.44 10.83
C ASP A 828 36.80 19.80 11.42
N ASP A 829 37.14 18.58 10.97
CA ASP A 829 38.37 17.91 11.40
C ASP A 829 39.49 17.96 10.36
N THR A 830 40.65 17.44 10.74
CA THR A 830 41.86 17.50 9.92
C THR A 830 41.90 16.49 8.77
N SER A 831 41.01 15.49 8.71
CA SER A 831 41.01 14.46 7.66
C SER A 831 39.94 14.67 6.59
N HIS A 832 38.74 15.14 6.95
CA HIS A 832 37.63 15.36 5.99
C HIS A 832 36.93 16.71 6.24
N GLY A 833 37.71 17.77 6.48
CA GLY A 833 37.17 19.12 6.71
C GLY A 833 36.28 19.59 5.55
N SER A 834 35.06 20.02 5.90
CA SER A 834 33.96 20.46 5.01
C SER A 834 33.28 19.36 4.17
N TRP A 835 33.38 18.09 4.57
CA TRP A 835 32.63 16.97 3.98
C TRP A 835 31.34 16.69 4.77
N PHE A 836 30.37 16.05 4.13
CA PHE A 836 29.16 15.53 4.76
C PHE A 836 29.43 14.17 5.41
N THR A 837 28.92 13.97 6.62
CA THR A 837 28.74 12.62 7.18
C THR A 837 27.57 11.94 6.47
N VAL A 838 27.81 10.72 5.96
CA VAL A 838 26.79 9.91 5.28
C VAL A 838 26.36 8.77 6.21
N ASP A 839 25.09 8.74 6.58
CA ASP A 839 24.55 7.67 7.42
C ASP A 839 24.25 6.41 6.59
N SER A 840 23.71 6.61 5.38
CA SER A 840 23.47 5.58 4.38
C SER A 840 23.38 6.19 2.99
N PHE A 841 23.56 5.39 1.95
CA PHE A 841 23.21 5.76 0.58
C PHE A 841 22.68 4.53 -0.14
N SER A 842 21.77 4.72 -1.10
CA SER A 842 21.16 3.64 -1.88
C SER A 842 21.46 3.75 -3.38
N PHE A 843 21.88 2.64 -3.99
CA PHE A 843 22.02 2.52 -5.45
C PHE A 843 21.27 1.28 -5.99
N GLY A 844 20.61 1.41 -7.14
CA GLY A 844 19.92 0.31 -7.82
C GLY A 844 20.46 0.11 -9.24
N ALA A 845 20.56 -1.14 -9.69
CA ALA A 845 20.90 -1.45 -11.07
C ALA A 845 20.13 -2.68 -11.58
N GLU A 846 19.47 -2.51 -12.72
CA GLU A 846 18.71 -3.58 -13.37
C GLU A 846 19.11 -3.73 -14.84
N THR A 847 19.04 -4.96 -15.36
CA THR A 847 19.14 -5.22 -16.81
C THR A 847 17.77 -5.59 -17.36
N GLN A 848 17.31 -4.89 -18.41
CA GLN A 848 16.14 -5.35 -19.15
C GLN A 848 16.49 -6.57 -20.01
N VAL A 849 16.34 -7.78 -19.46
CA VAL A 849 16.47 -9.03 -20.22
C VAL A 849 15.31 -9.95 -19.89
N SER A 850 14.46 -10.21 -20.90
CA SER A 850 13.55 -11.35 -20.92
C SER A 850 14.26 -12.50 -21.65
N ILE A 851 14.62 -13.57 -20.94
CA ILE A 851 15.22 -14.77 -21.54
C ILE A 851 14.11 -15.59 -22.22
N GLY A 852 13.55 -15.06 -23.31
CA GLY A 852 12.82 -15.85 -24.29
C GLY A 852 13.81 -16.63 -25.14
N SER A 853 13.54 -17.91 -25.37
CA SER A 853 14.41 -18.82 -26.11
C SER A 853 14.77 -18.30 -27.51
N GLY A 854 15.93 -17.66 -27.65
CA GLY A 854 16.54 -17.33 -28.94
C GLY A 854 17.06 -15.90 -29.08
N GLY A 855 18.36 -15.72 -28.82
CA GLY A 855 19.15 -14.58 -29.31
C GLY A 855 19.71 -13.69 -28.20
N ALA A 856 21.01 -13.85 -27.93
CA ALA A 856 21.77 -13.00 -27.03
C ALA A 856 21.73 -11.52 -27.46
N GLY A 857 21.05 -10.72 -26.67
CA GLY A 857 21.19 -9.27 -26.64
C GLY A 857 21.05 -8.85 -25.18
N ALA A 858 22.19 -8.71 -24.47
CA ALA A 858 22.18 -8.11 -23.15
C ALA A 858 21.57 -6.70 -23.28
N GLY A 859 20.49 -6.44 -22.56
CA GLY A 859 19.90 -5.11 -22.45
C GLY A 859 20.92 -4.12 -21.90
N LYS A 860 20.75 -2.83 -22.16
CA LYS A 860 21.56 -1.81 -21.49
C LYS A 860 21.21 -1.85 -20.00
N ALA A 861 22.21 -1.95 -19.12
CA ALA A 861 22.01 -1.78 -17.68
C ALA A 861 21.41 -0.38 -17.43
N ALA A 862 20.30 -0.33 -16.71
CA ALA A 862 19.71 0.87 -16.17
C ALA A 862 20.20 1.03 -14.73
N PHE A 863 20.59 2.25 -14.35
CA PHE A 863 21.01 2.59 -13.00
C PHE A 863 20.00 3.56 -12.42
N ASP A 864 19.59 3.30 -11.19
CA ASP A 864 18.71 4.18 -10.45
C ASP A 864 19.46 5.42 -9.93
N PRO A 865 18.75 6.54 -9.70
CA PRO A 865 19.34 7.69 -9.01
C PRO A 865 19.94 7.29 -7.66
N LEU A 866 21.09 7.85 -7.30
CA LEU A 866 21.75 7.62 -6.02
C LEU A 866 21.03 8.47 -4.98
N THR A 867 20.48 7.87 -3.93
CA THR A 867 19.94 8.64 -2.80
C THR A 867 20.90 8.54 -1.63
N VAL A 868 21.32 9.68 -1.07
CA VAL A 868 22.27 9.75 0.05
C VAL A 868 21.58 10.38 1.25
N HIS A 869 21.62 9.70 2.38
CA HIS A 869 21.13 10.23 3.65
C HIS A 869 22.25 10.98 4.37
N ILE A 870 22.04 12.27 4.62
CA ILE A 870 22.98 13.14 5.35
C ILE A 870 22.39 13.54 6.70
N ALA A 871 23.22 13.48 7.74
CA ALA A 871 22.81 13.71 9.12
C ALA A 871 22.57 15.18 9.51
N SER A 872 22.95 16.15 8.66
CA SER A 872 23.08 17.58 9.03
C SER A 872 22.37 18.55 8.07
N GLU A 873 21.96 19.70 8.61
CA GLU A 873 21.43 20.87 7.87
C GLU A 873 22.53 21.74 7.22
N ASP A 874 23.79 21.55 7.62
CA ASP A 874 24.91 22.34 7.11
C ASP A 874 25.19 21.95 5.64
N GLY A 875 25.22 22.92 4.73
CA GLY A 875 25.34 22.70 3.28
C GLY A 875 24.02 22.57 2.51
N LEU A 876 22.89 22.40 3.21
CA LEU A 876 21.56 22.27 2.60
C LEU A 876 21.15 23.50 1.76
N THR A 877 21.54 24.70 2.20
CA THR A 877 21.27 25.95 1.46
C THR A 877 21.98 25.96 0.10
N ASP A 878 23.19 25.42 0.02
CA ASP A 878 23.97 25.37 -1.19
C ASP A 878 23.43 24.28 -2.14
N LEU A 879 23.03 23.12 -1.61
CA LEU A 879 22.36 22.04 -2.35
C LEU A 879 21.01 22.49 -2.94
N LEU A 880 20.14 23.12 -2.13
CA LEU A 880 18.88 23.71 -2.59
C LEU A 880 19.11 24.82 -3.62
N GLY A 881 20.17 25.60 -3.45
CA GLY A 881 20.58 26.63 -4.42
C GLY A 881 21.03 26.03 -5.76
N LEU A 882 21.74 24.91 -5.75
CA LEU A 882 22.16 24.19 -6.96
C LEU A 882 20.98 23.57 -7.69
N MET A 883 20.07 22.92 -6.95
CA MET A 883 18.82 22.37 -7.49
C MET A 883 17.94 23.46 -8.13
N ALA A 884 17.71 24.58 -7.44
CA ALA A 884 16.89 25.68 -7.96
C ALA A 884 17.45 26.32 -9.25
N ARG A 885 18.76 26.18 -9.50
CA ARG A 885 19.45 26.68 -10.70
C ARG A 885 19.56 25.62 -11.81
N GLY A 886 19.27 24.35 -11.52
CA GLY A 886 19.42 23.24 -12.46
C GLY A 886 20.85 23.07 -13.00
N LYS A 887 21.87 23.44 -12.21
CA LYS A 887 23.28 23.36 -12.62
C LYS A 887 23.73 21.89 -12.51
N PHE A 888 24.38 21.38 -13.56
CA PHE A 888 25.12 20.12 -13.47
C PHE A 888 26.34 20.31 -12.58
N LEU A 889 26.60 19.35 -11.69
CA LEU A 889 27.84 19.27 -10.92
C LEU A 889 28.84 18.41 -11.66
N ASP A 890 30.10 18.79 -11.56
CA ASP A 890 31.18 18.14 -12.29
C ASP A 890 31.53 16.78 -11.64
N GLY A 891 31.40 16.65 -10.31
CA GLY A 891 31.48 15.36 -9.64
C GLY A 891 30.99 15.32 -8.18
N ILE A 892 30.77 14.10 -7.69
CA ILE A 892 30.57 13.75 -6.28
C ILE A 892 31.54 12.63 -5.95
N HIS A 893 32.16 12.71 -4.78
CA HIS A 893 33.04 11.67 -4.26
C HIS A 893 32.53 11.22 -2.89
N ILE A 894 32.32 9.92 -2.74
CA ILE A 894 31.98 9.26 -1.47
C ILE A 894 33.15 8.37 -1.08
N GLU A 895 33.63 8.55 0.15
CA GLU A 895 34.70 7.78 0.75
C GLU A 895 34.15 6.92 1.89
N GLY A 896 34.45 5.62 1.86
CA GLY A 896 34.20 4.71 2.97
C GLY A 896 35.50 4.36 3.69
N THR A 897 35.53 4.54 5.01
CA THR A 897 36.73 4.39 5.84
C THR A 897 36.61 3.23 6.82
N ALA A 898 37.74 2.61 7.17
CA ALA A 898 37.85 1.62 8.24
C ALA A 898 38.90 2.03 9.27
N LEU A 899 38.67 1.72 10.55
CA LEU A 899 39.61 2.00 11.64
C LEU A 899 40.76 0.97 11.66
N ASN A 900 42.01 1.46 11.52
CA ASN A 900 43.20 0.68 11.82
C ASN A 900 43.69 0.98 13.25
N ALA A 901 43.91 -0.06 14.05
CA ALA A 901 44.29 0.03 15.46
C ALA A 901 45.58 0.85 15.75
N ASN A 902 46.42 1.10 14.74
CA ASN A 902 47.70 1.83 14.91
C ASN A 902 47.81 3.14 14.12
N ASP A 903 47.02 3.35 13.05
CA ASP A 903 47.25 4.42 12.06
C ASP A 903 46.02 5.33 11.81
N GLY A 904 44.91 5.15 12.54
CA GLY A 904 43.68 5.95 12.39
C GLY A 904 42.73 5.42 11.30
N GLU A 905 41.79 6.26 10.88
CA GLU A 905 40.88 5.99 9.75
C GLU A 905 41.66 5.84 8.44
N LYS A 906 41.30 4.83 7.63
CA LYS A 906 41.85 4.59 6.30
C LYS A 906 40.75 4.36 5.29
N THR A 907 40.88 4.94 4.10
CA THR A 907 40.01 4.69 2.95
C THR A 907 40.07 3.23 2.53
N VAL A 908 38.91 2.58 2.43
CA VAL A 908 38.76 1.20 1.96
C VAL A 908 37.71 1.07 0.86
N TYR A 909 36.98 2.15 0.58
CA TYR A 909 35.94 2.24 -0.45
C TYR A 909 35.92 3.66 -1.02
N THR A 910 35.72 3.78 -2.33
CA THR A 910 35.44 5.06 -3.00
C THR A 910 34.31 4.87 -4.02
N LEU A 911 33.44 5.86 -4.14
CA LEU A 911 32.41 5.98 -5.16
C LEU A 911 32.44 7.39 -5.75
N ASP A 912 32.87 7.47 -7.00
CA ASP A 912 32.94 8.67 -7.81
C ASP A 912 31.80 8.72 -8.80
N LEU A 913 31.04 9.81 -8.78
CA LEU A 913 30.01 10.08 -9.78
C LEU A 913 30.39 11.30 -10.62
N GLY A 914 30.05 11.26 -11.91
CA GLY A 914 30.22 12.39 -12.82
C GLY A 914 28.95 12.74 -13.62
N ASN A 915 28.88 13.99 -14.09
CA ASN A 915 27.70 14.58 -14.75
C ASN A 915 26.45 14.53 -13.86
N ILE A 916 26.48 15.21 -12.72
CA ILE A 916 25.47 15.06 -11.68
C ILE A 916 24.40 16.12 -11.77
N LEU A 917 23.16 15.71 -11.52
CA LEU A 917 22.05 16.61 -11.24
C LEU A 917 21.44 16.22 -9.89
N VAL A 918 21.34 17.19 -8.97
CA VAL A 918 20.55 17.02 -7.75
C VAL A 918 19.07 17.08 -8.15
N SER A 919 18.38 15.95 -8.08
CA SER A 919 17.00 15.82 -8.55
C SER A 919 15.97 15.98 -7.43
N ASP A 920 16.31 15.59 -6.20
CA ASP A 920 15.42 15.73 -5.05
C ASP A 920 16.20 15.92 -3.75
N ILE A 921 15.57 16.61 -2.79
CA ILE A 921 16.03 16.78 -1.42
C ILE A 921 14.79 16.76 -0.54
N SER A 922 14.66 15.74 0.30
CA SER A 922 13.52 15.54 1.20
C SER A 922 13.94 15.38 2.65
N ASP A 923 13.05 15.78 3.55
CA ASP A 923 13.19 15.53 4.99
C ASP A 923 12.97 14.03 5.26
N SER A 924 13.84 13.43 6.06
CA SER A 924 13.78 12.02 6.37
C SER A 924 13.00 11.77 7.67
N SER A 925 12.26 10.66 7.76
CA SER A 925 11.45 10.36 8.97
C SER A 925 12.28 10.10 10.24
N GLY A 926 13.61 9.99 10.13
CA GLY A 926 14.56 9.76 11.22
C GLY A 926 15.34 11.02 11.68
N GLY A 927 15.16 12.15 10.99
CA GLY A 927 16.01 13.34 11.10
C GLY A 927 17.20 13.27 10.12
N GLY A 928 17.62 14.42 9.58
CA GLY A 928 18.55 14.49 8.45
C GLY A 928 17.83 14.75 7.13
N TYR A 929 18.53 14.60 6.00
CA TYR A 929 17.97 14.83 4.66
C TYR A 929 18.37 13.72 3.70
N ASP A 930 17.43 13.28 2.87
CA ASP A 930 17.70 12.42 1.72
C ASP A 930 17.99 13.30 0.51
N VAL A 931 19.15 13.12 -0.12
CA VAL A 931 19.56 13.87 -1.31
C VAL A 931 19.69 12.90 -2.48
N THR A 932 18.87 13.08 -3.52
CA THR A 932 18.86 12.23 -4.70
C THR A 932 19.64 12.86 -5.84
N PHE A 933 20.57 12.08 -6.39
CA PHE A 933 21.47 12.44 -7.48
C PHE A 933 21.23 11.58 -8.71
N VAL A 934 21.00 12.22 -9.85
CA VAL A 934 21.04 11.59 -11.17
C VAL A 934 22.43 11.79 -11.74
N TYR A 935 23.08 10.72 -12.20
CA TYR A 935 24.47 10.74 -12.67
C TYR A 935 24.62 10.14 -14.06
N GLY A 936 25.57 10.65 -14.83
CA GLY A 936 25.89 10.13 -16.16
C GLY A 936 27.05 9.14 -16.18
N LYS A 937 27.85 9.11 -15.12
CA LYS A 937 29.01 8.23 -14.95
C LYS A 937 29.13 7.80 -13.49
N ILE A 938 29.56 6.57 -13.29
CA ILE A 938 29.81 5.98 -11.97
C ILE A 938 31.14 5.23 -11.98
N MET A 939 31.89 5.35 -10.90
CA MET A 939 33.16 4.69 -10.65
C MET A 939 33.19 4.25 -9.20
N GLN A 940 33.43 2.97 -8.94
CA GLN A 940 33.53 2.42 -7.61
C GLN A 940 34.83 1.65 -7.47
N GLU A 941 35.55 1.86 -6.37
CA GLU A 941 36.79 1.15 -6.07
C GLU A 941 36.86 0.70 -4.61
N ASN A 942 37.21 -0.57 -4.40
CA ASN A 942 37.48 -1.12 -3.08
C ASN A 942 38.99 -1.24 -2.87
N LEU A 943 39.48 -0.79 -1.72
CA LEU A 943 40.89 -0.74 -1.37
C LEU A 943 41.18 -1.59 -0.12
N ARG A 944 42.41 -2.07 -0.01
CA ARG A 944 42.93 -2.64 1.25
C ARG A 944 43.25 -1.52 2.24
N LEU A 945 43.38 -1.87 3.53
CA LEU A 945 43.86 -0.93 4.57
C LEU A 945 45.20 -0.25 4.27
N ASN A 946 46.04 -0.86 3.43
CA ASN A 946 47.31 -0.29 2.98
C ASN A 946 47.19 0.56 1.70
N GLY A 947 45.98 0.78 1.19
CA GLY A 947 45.70 1.57 -0.02
C GLY A 947 45.67 0.77 -1.32
N ASP A 948 46.07 -0.51 -1.33
CA ASP A 948 46.10 -1.29 -2.57
C ASP A 948 44.70 -1.58 -3.12
N SER A 949 44.46 -1.28 -4.41
CA SER A 949 43.22 -1.64 -5.10
C SER A 949 42.93 -3.15 -5.07
N ILE A 950 41.71 -3.49 -4.67
CA ILE A 950 41.15 -4.84 -4.67
C ILE A 950 40.33 -5.05 -5.94
N SER A 951 39.43 -4.12 -6.21
CA SER A 951 38.52 -4.14 -7.36
C SER A 951 38.13 -2.73 -7.76
N LYS A 952 38.04 -2.47 -9.06
CA LYS A 952 37.61 -1.18 -9.62
C LYS A 952 36.60 -1.41 -10.73
N PHE A 953 35.47 -0.73 -10.66
CA PHE A 953 34.38 -0.76 -11.64
C PHE A 953 34.06 0.65 -12.07
N GLY A 954 33.78 0.87 -13.36
CA GLY A 954 33.00 2.04 -13.72
C GLY A 954 32.43 2.03 -15.10
N PHE A 955 31.40 2.86 -15.25
CA PHE A 955 30.46 2.80 -16.33
C PHE A 955 30.00 4.19 -16.72
N ASP A 956 30.02 4.48 -18.02
CA ASP A 956 29.39 5.67 -18.57
C ASP A 956 28.01 5.26 -19.07
N ILE A 957 27.00 5.67 -18.29
CA ILE A 957 25.59 5.36 -18.49
C ILE A 957 25.10 5.95 -19.80
N LEU A 958 25.60 7.13 -20.19
CA LEU A 958 25.22 7.83 -21.41
C LEU A 958 25.72 7.10 -22.66
N SER A 959 26.92 6.54 -22.60
CA SER A 959 27.54 5.81 -23.72
C SER A 959 27.26 4.30 -23.69
N GLY A 960 26.79 3.78 -22.56
CA GLY A 960 26.51 2.36 -22.33
C GLY A 960 27.77 1.49 -22.38
N LYS A 961 28.92 2.03 -21.97
CA LYS A 961 30.21 1.34 -22.04
C LYS A 961 30.89 1.30 -20.66
N PRO A 962 31.58 0.19 -20.33
CA PRO A 962 32.56 0.20 -19.27
C PRO A 962 33.59 1.28 -19.58
N THR A 963 33.74 2.24 -18.68
CA THR A 963 34.79 3.24 -18.79
C THR A 963 36.04 2.69 -18.16
N SER A 964 37.11 2.59 -18.94
CA SER A 964 38.45 2.60 -18.37
C SER A 964 38.83 4.08 -18.23
N TRP A 965 38.85 4.61 -17.01
CA TRP A 965 39.37 5.95 -16.73
C TRP A 965 40.90 5.92 -16.72
N THR A 966 41.51 5.41 -17.80
CA THR A 966 42.96 5.36 -17.99
C THR A 966 43.50 6.58 -18.74
N ASN A 967 42.62 7.45 -19.23
CA ASN A 967 42.98 8.79 -19.70
C ASN A 967 42.43 9.73 -18.63
N GLY A 968 43.31 10.38 -17.86
CA GLY A 968 42.88 11.21 -16.75
C GLY A 968 41.97 12.37 -17.13
N LEU A 969 41.49 13.04 -16.10
CA LEU A 969 40.54 14.13 -16.09
C LEU A 969 41.20 15.48 -16.27
N THR A 970 40.50 16.42 -16.90
CA THR A 970 40.76 17.85 -16.73
C THR A 970 39.77 18.38 -15.69
N ILE A 971 40.28 18.81 -14.54
CA ILE A 971 39.48 19.35 -13.42
C ILE A 971 39.85 20.81 -13.23
N VAL A 972 38.85 21.69 -13.30
CA VAL A 972 39.04 23.15 -13.27
C VAL A 972 38.26 23.72 -12.09
N GLY A 973 38.98 24.31 -11.15
CA GLY A 973 38.46 25.07 -10.03
C GLY A 973 37.75 26.35 -10.44
N SER A 974 37.42 27.17 -9.45
CA SER A 974 36.66 28.40 -9.61
C SER A 974 37.57 29.63 -9.45
N ALA A 975 36.99 30.79 -9.18
CA ALA A 975 37.77 31.98 -8.82
C ALA A 975 37.82 32.21 -7.29
N GLY A 976 37.39 31.20 -6.53
CA GLY A 976 37.29 31.15 -5.07
C GLY A 976 38.43 30.34 -4.45
N ALA A 977 38.28 29.89 -3.21
CA ALA A 977 39.24 28.93 -2.64
C ALA A 977 38.65 27.53 -2.82
N ASP A 978 39.30 26.71 -3.63
CA ASP A 978 38.78 25.43 -4.10
C ASP A 978 39.56 24.24 -3.53
N PHE A 979 38.89 23.08 -3.48
CA PHE A 979 39.49 21.79 -3.18
C PHE A 979 39.42 20.94 -4.45
N VAL A 980 40.57 20.70 -5.09
CA VAL A 980 40.65 19.99 -6.36
C VAL A 980 41.32 18.65 -6.12
N ILE A 981 40.61 17.56 -6.39
CA ILE A 981 41.12 16.20 -6.22
C ILE A 981 41.12 15.50 -7.58
N GLY A 982 42.29 15.03 -8.01
CA GLY A 982 42.45 14.13 -9.12
C GLY A 982 42.05 12.70 -8.79
N THR A 983 42.40 11.81 -9.69
CA THR A 983 42.07 10.39 -9.73
C THR A 983 43.36 9.59 -9.72
N GLY A 984 43.26 8.25 -9.66
CA GLY A 984 44.43 7.38 -9.82
C GLY A 984 45.01 7.31 -11.26
N ALA A 985 44.80 8.31 -12.11
CA ALA A 985 45.27 8.39 -13.49
C ALA A 985 45.88 9.76 -13.78
N GLY A 986 46.65 9.91 -14.87
CA GLY A 986 47.32 11.18 -15.21
C GLY A 986 46.35 12.29 -15.61
N ASP A 987 46.13 13.23 -14.70
CA ASP A 987 45.13 14.30 -14.75
C ASP A 987 45.71 15.69 -15.07
N GLU A 988 44.83 16.65 -15.34
CA GLU A 988 45.12 18.07 -15.52
C GLU A 988 44.27 18.88 -14.53
N LEU A 989 44.89 19.37 -13.47
CA LEU A 989 44.24 20.01 -12.33
C LEU A 989 44.54 21.51 -12.32
N MET A 990 43.52 22.36 -12.40
CA MET A 990 43.67 23.82 -12.46
C MET A 990 42.92 24.53 -11.32
N GLY A 991 43.63 25.18 -10.39
CA GLY A 991 43.04 25.96 -9.29
C GLY A 991 42.52 27.35 -9.69
N LEU A 992 43.09 27.95 -10.75
CA LEU A 992 42.79 29.28 -11.28
C LEU A 992 43.09 30.46 -10.34
N ARG A 993 42.16 30.92 -9.51
CA ARG A 993 42.35 32.09 -8.64
C ARG A 993 41.82 31.72 -7.28
N GLY A 994 42.62 31.82 -6.23
CA GLY A 994 42.16 31.30 -4.96
C GLY A 994 43.22 31.24 -3.87
N ASN A 995 42.94 30.47 -2.83
CA ASN A 995 44.02 29.82 -2.07
C ASN A 995 43.62 28.35 -2.06
N ASP A 996 44.05 27.64 -3.07
CA ASP A 996 43.50 26.35 -3.44
C ASP A 996 44.26 25.22 -2.76
N ARG A 997 43.57 24.10 -2.59
CA ARG A 997 44.16 22.84 -2.11
C ARG A 997 43.97 21.81 -3.21
N ILE A 998 45.07 21.37 -3.80
CA ILE A 998 45.05 20.48 -4.95
C ILE A 998 45.78 19.17 -4.61
N SER A 999 45.17 18.04 -4.94
CA SER A 999 45.73 16.70 -4.74
C SER A 999 45.56 15.84 -5.99
N GLY A 1000 46.66 15.44 -6.65
CA GLY A 1000 46.66 14.62 -7.86
C GLY A 1000 46.23 13.18 -7.64
N GLN A 1001 46.62 12.58 -6.51
CA GLN A 1001 46.50 11.14 -6.21
C GLN A 1001 47.56 10.33 -6.98
N ASP A 1002 47.27 9.10 -7.42
CA ASP A 1002 48.25 8.35 -8.22
C ASP A 1002 48.12 8.76 -9.69
N GLY A 1003 49.19 8.85 -10.47
CA GLY A 1003 49.07 9.36 -11.84
C GLY A 1003 50.34 10.07 -12.29
N ASN A 1004 50.35 10.54 -13.53
CA ASN A 1004 51.34 11.52 -13.95
C ASN A 1004 50.56 12.79 -14.24
N ASP A 1005 50.46 13.66 -13.24
CA ASP A 1005 49.52 14.76 -13.23
C ASP A 1005 50.16 16.06 -13.69
N VAL A 1006 49.34 16.96 -14.23
CA VAL A 1006 49.67 18.35 -14.47
C VAL A 1006 48.88 19.19 -13.50
N VAL A 1007 49.56 19.81 -12.53
CA VAL A 1007 48.95 20.55 -11.42
C VAL A 1007 49.30 22.02 -11.54
N ASN A 1008 48.31 22.87 -11.82
CA ASN A 1008 48.44 24.32 -11.86
C ASN A 1008 47.61 24.94 -10.73
N GLY A 1009 48.29 25.51 -9.72
CA GLY A 1009 47.65 26.19 -8.59
C GLY A 1009 46.93 27.49 -8.98
N GLY A 1010 47.43 28.17 -10.01
CA GLY A 1010 46.96 29.48 -10.42
C GLY A 1010 47.42 30.60 -9.49
N ALA A 1011 46.68 31.71 -9.48
CA ALA A 1011 47.01 32.87 -8.68
C ALA A 1011 46.46 32.73 -7.26
N GLY A 1012 47.35 32.63 -6.28
CA GLY A 1012 46.89 32.37 -4.93
C GLY A 1012 48.00 32.24 -3.90
N ARG A 1013 47.67 31.54 -2.83
CA ARG A 1013 48.66 30.89 -1.97
C ARG A 1013 48.20 29.46 -1.82
N ASP A 1014 48.65 28.64 -2.74
CA ASP A 1014 48.08 27.33 -2.99
C ASP A 1014 48.90 26.24 -2.29
N LEU A 1015 48.21 25.16 -1.94
CA LEU A 1015 48.79 23.95 -1.38
C LEU A 1015 48.56 22.82 -2.37
N MET A 1016 49.64 22.34 -2.98
CA MET A 1016 49.60 21.32 -4.01
C MET A 1016 50.28 20.04 -3.53
N ASN A 1017 49.68 18.92 -3.88
CA ASN A 1017 50.15 17.56 -3.63
C ASN A 1017 50.02 16.79 -4.95
N GLY A 1018 51.14 16.33 -5.52
CA GLY A 1018 51.10 15.55 -6.77
C GLY A 1018 50.54 14.17 -6.52
N GLY A 1019 51.02 13.53 -5.46
CA GLY A 1019 50.70 12.18 -5.07
C GLY A 1019 51.71 11.20 -5.66
N GLY A 1020 51.24 10.07 -6.19
CA GLY A 1020 52.10 8.99 -6.65
C GLY A 1020 52.32 8.99 -8.16
N GLY A 1021 53.52 9.32 -8.63
CA GLY A 1021 53.93 9.13 -10.02
C GLY A 1021 54.91 10.20 -10.48
N ASN A 1022 54.85 10.61 -11.74
CA ASN A 1022 55.75 11.64 -12.28
C ASN A 1022 54.94 12.90 -12.59
N ASP A 1023 54.90 13.83 -11.63
CA ASP A 1023 53.99 14.97 -11.70
C ASP A 1023 54.68 16.23 -12.22
N ARG A 1024 53.89 17.12 -12.83
CA ARG A 1024 54.32 18.42 -13.34
C ARG A 1024 53.53 19.52 -12.65
N PHE A 1025 54.21 20.29 -11.81
CA PHE A 1025 53.66 21.50 -11.19
C PHE A 1025 53.87 22.69 -12.13
N ASP A 1026 52.81 23.14 -12.77
CA ASP A 1026 52.83 24.10 -13.86
C ASP A 1026 52.51 25.52 -13.35
N PHE A 1027 53.43 26.45 -13.58
CA PHE A 1027 53.24 27.89 -13.31
C PHE A 1027 53.30 28.62 -14.64
N ASP A 1028 52.17 29.13 -15.12
CA ASP A 1028 52.06 29.72 -16.46
C ASP A 1028 52.30 31.23 -16.48
N ALA A 1029 52.34 31.87 -15.30
CA ALA A 1029 52.67 33.28 -15.15
C ALA A 1029 53.43 33.58 -13.85
N ILE A 1030 54.25 34.64 -13.85
CA ILE A 1030 54.88 35.15 -12.60
C ILE A 1030 53.84 35.54 -11.53
N ALA A 1031 52.61 35.84 -11.95
CA ALA A 1031 51.50 36.20 -11.07
C ALA A 1031 50.86 35.02 -10.35
N ASP A 1032 51.13 33.79 -10.78
CA ASP A 1032 50.74 32.57 -10.05
C ASP A 1032 51.51 32.50 -8.73
N THR A 1033 52.76 32.96 -8.77
CA THR A 1033 53.60 33.13 -7.59
C THR A 1033 53.61 34.57 -7.06
N SER A 1034 54.32 34.82 -5.95
CA SER A 1034 54.43 36.15 -5.36
C SER A 1034 55.86 36.44 -4.91
N ALA A 1035 56.34 37.68 -5.03
CA ALA A 1035 57.62 38.14 -4.46
C ALA A 1035 57.64 38.19 -2.92
N VAL A 1036 56.47 38.06 -2.28
CA VAL A 1036 56.32 38.07 -0.81
C VAL A 1036 56.37 36.65 -0.28
N ALA A 1037 57.42 36.32 0.47
CA ALA A 1037 57.67 34.98 1.03
C ALA A 1037 56.49 34.34 1.78
N SER A 1038 55.61 35.12 2.42
CA SER A 1038 54.42 34.60 3.13
C SER A 1038 53.28 34.14 2.22
N ARG A 1039 53.41 34.36 0.91
CA ARG A 1039 52.43 34.02 -0.14
C ARG A 1039 53.02 33.10 -1.21
N TYR A 1040 54.16 32.48 -0.96
CA TYR A 1040 54.65 31.44 -1.86
C TYR A 1040 53.73 30.24 -1.79
N ASP A 1041 53.47 29.64 -2.93
CA ASP A 1041 52.77 28.36 -3.02
C ASP A 1041 53.63 27.27 -2.40
N LYS A 1042 52.96 26.21 -1.99
CA LYS A 1042 53.58 25.11 -1.29
C LYS A 1042 53.28 23.81 -2.00
N ILE A 1043 54.33 23.12 -2.43
CA ILE A 1043 54.27 21.74 -2.88
C ILE A 1043 54.63 20.84 -1.68
N ALA A 1044 53.73 19.94 -1.34
CA ALA A 1044 53.76 19.19 -0.09
C ALA A 1044 54.64 17.93 -0.15
N ASP A 1045 54.85 17.36 -1.33
CA ASP A 1045 55.34 15.99 -1.53
C ASP A 1045 56.38 15.81 -2.64
N PHE A 1046 56.81 16.89 -3.30
CA PHE A 1046 57.76 16.88 -4.43
C PHE A 1046 58.90 15.86 -4.30
N GLU A 1047 58.96 14.89 -5.21
CA GLU A 1047 60.00 13.86 -5.28
C GLU A 1047 61.09 14.24 -6.31
N VAL A 1048 62.29 14.54 -5.80
CA VAL A 1048 63.46 14.95 -6.62
C VAL A 1048 63.81 13.88 -7.67
N GLY A 1049 63.86 14.29 -8.94
CA GLY A 1049 64.19 13.43 -10.08
C GLY A 1049 63.03 12.61 -10.64
N LEU A 1050 61.83 12.66 -10.03
CA LEU A 1050 60.59 12.14 -10.61
C LEU A 1050 59.67 13.29 -11.04
N ASP A 1051 59.40 14.22 -10.13
CA ASP A 1051 58.52 15.36 -10.37
C ASP A 1051 59.27 16.51 -11.04
N THR A 1052 58.51 17.39 -11.69
CA THR A 1052 59.04 18.57 -12.36
C THR A 1052 58.26 19.83 -12.00
N ILE A 1053 58.97 20.94 -11.83
CA ILE A 1053 58.37 22.27 -11.71
C ILE A 1053 58.53 22.98 -13.05
N ASP A 1054 57.43 23.25 -13.73
CA ASP A 1054 57.44 23.97 -14.99
C ASP A 1054 57.29 25.47 -14.76
N LEU A 1055 58.31 26.22 -15.22
CA LEU A 1055 58.42 27.67 -15.14
C LEU A 1055 58.62 28.31 -16.52
N ILE A 1056 58.43 27.55 -17.61
CA ILE A 1056 58.81 27.98 -18.97
C ILE A 1056 58.07 29.24 -19.41
N ASP A 1057 56.83 29.41 -18.95
CA ASP A 1057 55.95 30.52 -19.32
C ASP A 1057 56.00 31.69 -18.30
N VAL A 1058 56.67 31.50 -17.15
CA VAL A 1058 56.81 32.52 -16.09
C VAL A 1058 57.63 33.74 -16.56
N TYR A 1059 58.59 33.55 -17.46
CA TYR A 1059 59.45 34.60 -17.99
C TYR A 1059 59.38 34.63 -19.52
N GLY A 1060 59.24 35.83 -20.12
CA GLY A 1060 59.22 35.99 -21.58
C GLY A 1060 60.54 35.70 -22.31
N GLY A 1061 61.52 35.10 -21.63
CA GLY A 1061 62.82 34.67 -22.13
C GLY A 1061 63.24 33.36 -21.42
N THR A 1062 64.47 32.88 -21.63
CA THR A 1062 64.92 31.61 -21.01
C THR A 1062 65.38 31.81 -19.58
N LEU A 1063 64.85 31.01 -18.64
CA LEU A 1063 65.34 30.97 -17.27
C LEU A 1063 66.61 30.12 -17.16
N LYS A 1064 67.50 30.50 -16.24
CA LYS A 1064 68.73 29.77 -15.96
C LYS A 1064 68.78 29.28 -14.52
N TRP A 1065 68.98 27.97 -14.33
CA TRP A 1065 69.25 27.38 -13.02
C TRP A 1065 70.61 27.81 -12.47
N MET A 1066 70.61 28.36 -11.26
CA MET A 1066 71.80 28.84 -10.54
C MET A 1066 72.22 27.91 -9.39
N GLY A 1067 71.45 26.85 -9.13
CA GLY A 1067 71.63 26.03 -7.92
C GLY A 1067 71.40 26.87 -6.67
N THR A 1068 72.31 26.72 -5.70
CA THR A 1068 72.28 27.48 -4.43
C THR A 1068 73.03 28.81 -4.48
N GLY A 1069 73.45 29.24 -5.68
CA GLY A 1069 74.13 30.52 -5.90
C GLY A 1069 73.20 31.73 -5.78
N ALA A 1070 73.75 32.89 -5.46
CA ALA A 1070 72.99 34.15 -5.50
C ALA A 1070 72.68 34.59 -6.95
N PHE A 1071 71.61 35.35 -7.14
CA PHE A 1071 71.31 35.95 -8.43
C PHE A 1071 72.44 36.88 -8.88
N THR A 1072 72.74 36.83 -10.17
CA THR A 1072 73.78 37.62 -10.85
C THR A 1072 73.24 38.43 -12.03
N GLY A 1073 71.99 38.21 -12.41
CA GLY A 1073 71.27 38.93 -13.46
C GLY A 1073 69.81 38.48 -13.54
N GLU A 1074 69.07 39.08 -14.48
CA GLU A 1074 67.69 38.70 -14.81
C GLU A 1074 67.61 37.30 -15.44
N GLY A 1075 66.42 36.68 -15.39
CA GLY A 1075 66.15 35.38 -15.99
C GLY A 1075 66.83 34.22 -15.26
N GLN A 1076 66.78 34.21 -13.93
CA GLN A 1076 67.48 33.23 -13.11
C GLN A 1076 66.56 32.59 -12.08
N VAL A 1077 66.76 31.29 -11.85
CA VAL A 1077 66.10 30.51 -10.79
C VAL A 1077 67.17 29.96 -9.86
N ARG A 1078 66.94 30.06 -8.55
CA ARG A 1078 67.84 29.52 -7.52
C ARG A 1078 67.04 28.78 -6.44
N ALA A 1079 67.71 27.96 -5.66
CA ALA A 1079 67.13 27.40 -4.44
C ALA A 1079 67.99 27.69 -3.20
N TYR A 1080 67.35 27.82 -2.03
CA TYR A 1080 68.05 27.84 -0.75
C TYR A 1080 67.20 27.18 0.33
N GLN A 1081 67.84 26.75 1.41
CA GLN A 1081 67.14 26.12 2.53
C GLN A 1081 66.65 27.18 3.51
N ASP A 1082 65.36 27.14 3.86
CA ASP A 1082 64.78 27.92 4.97
C ASP A 1082 63.97 27.01 5.89
N GLY A 1083 64.56 26.68 7.04
CA GLY A 1083 63.98 25.69 7.96
C GLY A 1083 63.78 24.33 7.28
N GLY A 1084 62.57 23.78 7.40
CA GLY A 1084 62.17 22.49 6.80
C GLY A 1084 61.79 22.55 5.33
N PHE A 1085 61.97 23.70 4.66
CA PHE A 1085 61.57 23.90 3.27
C PHE A 1085 62.77 24.21 2.38
N ALA A 1086 62.80 23.63 1.18
CA ALA A 1086 63.58 24.18 0.09
C ALA A 1086 62.76 25.30 -0.57
N ILE A 1087 63.35 26.48 -0.68
CA ILE A 1087 62.71 27.65 -1.27
C ILE A 1087 63.27 27.85 -2.67
N ILE A 1088 62.42 27.77 -3.68
CA ILE A 1088 62.74 28.14 -5.06
C ILE A 1088 62.42 29.61 -5.23
N GLU A 1089 63.38 30.37 -5.72
CA GLU A 1089 63.21 31.80 -6.01
C GLU A 1089 63.48 32.07 -7.49
N ILE A 1090 62.65 32.93 -8.07
CA ILE A 1090 62.65 33.28 -9.49
C ILE A 1090 62.91 34.78 -9.60
N ASN A 1091 63.92 35.18 -10.38
CA ASN A 1091 64.22 36.57 -10.70
C ASN A 1091 64.02 36.82 -12.20
N VAL A 1092 63.01 37.60 -12.54
CA VAL A 1092 62.64 37.95 -13.92
C VAL A 1092 63.05 39.38 -14.31
N ASP A 1093 63.63 40.14 -13.38
CA ASP A 1093 64.12 41.49 -13.65
C ASP A 1093 65.60 41.72 -13.22
N ALA A 1094 66.11 42.94 -13.44
CA ALA A 1094 67.51 43.28 -13.19
C ALA A 1094 67.83 43.68 -11.73
N ASN A 1095 66.85 43.62 -10.81
CA ASN A 1095 66.97 44.17 -9.45
C ASN A 1095 67.68 43.21 -8.46
N LEU A 1096 67.95 41.96 -8.87
CA LEU A 1096 68.61 40.89 -8.11
C LEU A 1096 67.85 40.41 -6.86
N ALA A 1097 66.59 40.79 -6.70
CA ALA A 1097 65.64 40.26 -5.73
C ALA A 1097 64.78 39.17 -6.37
N SER A 1098 64.00 38.45 -5.55
CA SER A 1098 63.04 37.47 -6.05
C SER A 1098 61.76 38.18 -6.49
N ASP A 1099 61.25 37.81 -7.65
CA ASP A 1099 59.97 38.26 -8.19
C ASP A 1099 58.86 37.22 -7.98
N GLY A 1100 59.24 35.96 -7.76
CA GLY A 1100 58.35 34.84 -7.45
C GLY A 1100 59.04 33.81 -6.58
N GLY A 1101 58.28 32.95 -5.90
CA GLY A 1101 58.87 31.85 -5.14
C GLY A 1101 57.89 30.74 -4.75
N ILE A 1102 58.45 29.54 -4.57
CA ILE A 1102 57.74 28.28 -4.31
C ILE A 1102 58.41 27.57 -3.13
N ARG A 1103 57.62 26.92 -2.27
CA ARG A 1103 58.11 26.15 -1.12
C ARG A 1103 57.93 24.66 -1.35
N LEU A 1104 59.01 23.90 -1.22
CA LEU A 1104 58.99 22.44 -1.25
C LEU A 1104 59.17 21.90 0.16
N THR A 1105 58.31 20.98 0.58
CA THR A 1105 58.37 20.36 1.91
C THR A 1105 59.23 19.10 1.86
N GLY A 1106 60.10 18.89 2.86
CA GLY A 1106 60.87 17.65 2.96
C GLY A 1106 62.04 17.50 1.97
N VAL A 1107 62.18 18.43 1.02
CA VAL A 1107 63.28 18.49 0.05
C VAL A 1107 64.43 19.35 0.59
N SER A 1108 65.68 18.94 0.30
CA SER A 1108 66.88 19.74 0.60
C SER A 1108 67.28 20.57 -0.63
N ALA A 1109 67.52 21.87 -0.46
CA ALA A 1109 67.77 22.76 -1.61
C ALA A 1109 69.03 22.39 -2.43
N ASP A 1110 69.99 21.67 -1.85
CA ASP A 1110 71.21 21.20 -2.52
C ASP A 1110 71.05 19.89 -3.31
N THR A 1111 69.91 19.19 -3.16
CA THR A 1111 69.61 17.99 -3.94
C THR A 1111 68.94 18.30 -5.28
N LEU A 1112 68.37 19.50 -5.43
CA LEU A 1112 67.72 19.96 -6.66
C LEU A 1112 68.73 20.18 -7.79
N GLN A 1113 68.35 19.75 -8.98
CA GLN A 1113 69.14 19.81 -10.21
C GLN A 1113 68.34 20.50 -11.32
N GLU A 1114 69.02 20.87 -12.40
CA GLU A 1114 68.38 21.58 -13.53
C GLU A 1114 67.25 20.76 -14.18
N ASN A 1115 67.30 19.43 -14.11
CA ASN A 1115 66.29 18.52 -14.68
C ASN A 1115 65.03 18.35 -13.81
N ASP A 1116 65.01 18.90 -12.59
CA ASP A 1116 63.80 18.98 -11.77
C ASP A 1116 62.92 20.18 -12.20
N PHE A 1117 63.37 20.96 -13.18
CA PHE A 1117 62.70 22.14 -13.70
C PHE A 1117 62.54 22.10 -15.22
N ILE A 1118 61.50 22.76 -15.72
CA ILE A 1118 61.36 23.15 -17.12
C ILE A 1118 61.51 24.69 -17.15
N LEU A 1119 62.53 25.21 -17.86
CA LEU A 1119 63.06 26.59 -17.74
C LEU A 1119 63.18 27.35 -19.07
#